data_AF-A0A7S3KVC1-F1
#
_entry.id   AF-A0A7S3KVC1-F1
#
_cell.length_a   1.000
_cell.length_b   1.000
_cell.length_c   1.000
_cell.angle_alpha   90.00
_cell.angle_beta   90.00
_cell.angle_gamma   90.00
#
_symmetry.space_group_name_H-M   'P 1'
#
loop_
_entity.id
_entity.type
_entity.pdbx_description
1 polymer ?
#
loop_
_entity_poly.entity_id
_entity_poly.type
_entity_poly.pdbx_seq_one_letter_code
_entity_poly.pdbx_strand_id
1 'polypeptide(L)'
;MSTVTAVPNIDDTPEDRKVKEDETEEGEDPVIAPADEMSPPPHSATWTGTEEQNAAAALPPPPTETVADLADNGSISPRSVYWLANLWGRHKASLSRAPSTPCMALYLIPLLSLATHLIFLYGQTTTMWRLHLSQQVDVWANATSIQSRTTLDTLGLPHHNHIFVSKEKNVKEFTYMYAIHELWKAAHMPGKVLPRSAAVLLIIFSGVWPHLKLLLLNFTWLFATNGVRRTRMLHWLSTLGKWSLADVLVVCVMVGVLHLDWVVDPVATKAGLESDLPYVLKLINSLYTASDICTMGMKVDCHVHHKNWDKWSQCKACVGFVKTILEHPSKASHTLKGFFDGIDVSGGGLVYLRVHGMHGIYVFCSAVILSIAVSLVVDVFDVRAQRAQARIAREVVDDDLALAVEHDDEYDGDSYEEHHTQFEFHYRQRLHSAGEVAYDGLLRQTEELQQSRWRKFAVWGGCGVTSILVLFGVLSMSIERRVHGAVPNTLESVLGIEWDQKYSLLTLVQVTGAAGGYDYLLMGTFGLFMVVGPLLRALLCLLASICPCADTSCTRRILLASLEFVGAFCAWEVLVAAVGMVDLLMPSITSTVIMNPNCAAISTDGSCLSVEFDLLDSFTFVLLGGVALVTLANLGYGSRRMLIEAEQEQNQQFSDYVLLGAGRRPSDTRLLTA
;
A
#
# COMPACT_ATOMS: atom_id res chain seq x y z
N MET A 1 -19.36 57.07 -11.77
CA MET A 1 -18.74 56.86 -13.10
C MET A 1 -18.45 55.36 -13.20
N SER A 2 -19.47 54.54 -13.42
CA SER A 2 -20.10 54.20 -14.71
C SER A 2 -19.38 52.99 -15.33
N THR A 3 -19.97 51.84 -15.65
CA THR A 3 -21.33 51.31 -15.45
C THR A 3 -21.22 49.81 -15.79
N VAL A 4 -21.72 48.93 -14.92
CA VAL A 4 -21.89 47.50 -15.20
C VAL A 4 -23.08 47.34 -16.15
N THR A 5 -22.89 46.66 -17.28
CA THR A 5 -23.99 46.28 -18.18
C THR A 5 -24.18 44.77 -18.14
N ALA A 6 -25.37 44.39 -17.69
CA ALA A 6 -25.90 43.03 -17.69
C ALA A 6 -26.20 42.59 -19.13
N VAL A 7 -25.93 41.31 -19.41
CA VAL A 7 -26.39 40.62 -20.63
C VAL A 7 -27.66 39.83 -20.26
N PRO A 8 -28.74 39.91 -21.05
CA PRO A 8 -30.00 39.25 -20.72
C PRO A 8 -30.02 37.78 -21.17
N ASN A 9 -30.67 36.96 -20.35
CA ASN A 9 -31.21 35.65 -20.71
C ASN A 9 -32.20 35.80 -21.87
N ILE A 10 -32.04 34.98 -22.91
CA ILE A 10 -33.06 34.71 -23.90
C ILE A 10 -33.24 33.18 -23.92
N ASP A 11 -34.25 32.74 -23.17
CA ASP A 11 -35.02 31.55 -23.48
C ASP A 11 -35.82 31.84 -24.75
N ASP A 12 -35.71 30.98 -25.76
CA ASP A 12 -36.79 30.66 -26.69
C ASP A 12 -36.41 29.39 -27.47
N THR A 13 -36.97 28.26 -27.03
CA THR A 13 -37.23 27.09 -27.87
C THR A 13 -38.24 27.45 -28.98
N PRO A 14 -38.19 26.81 -30.16
CA PRO A 14 -39.17 25.75 -30.35
C PRO A 14 -38.73 24.58 -31.27
N GLU A 15 -39.57 23.54 -31.23
CA GLU A 15 -39.77 22.49 -32.23
C GLU A 15 -38.96 21.17 -32.13
N ASP A 16 -39.59 20.26 -31.40
CA ASP A 16 -39.69 18.83 -31.66
C ASP A 16 -39.49 18.42 -33.14
N ARG A 17 -38.40 17.71 -33.40
CA ARG A 17 -38.35 16.74 -34.50
C ARG A 17 -37.79 15.43 -33.97
N LYS A 18 -38.71 14.51 -33.64
CA LYS A 18 -38.41 13.09 -33.47
C LYS A 18 -37.78 12.56 -34.75
N VAL A 19 -36.46 12.45 -34.76
CA VAL A 19 -35.74 11.58 -35.69
C VAL A 19 -35.75 10.20 -35.05
N LYS A 20 -36.46 9.30 -35.71
CA LYS A 20 -36.50 7.88 -35.41
C LYS A 20 -35.22 7.30 -36.01
N GLU A 21 -34.22 7.03 -35.17
CA GLU A 21 -33.04 6.27 -35.57
C GLU A 21 -33.45 4.80 -35.64
N ASP A 22 -33.66 4.32 -36.87
CA ASP A 22 -33.67 2.89 -37.19
C ASP A 22 -32.20 2.43 -37.20
N GLU A 23 -31.77 1.80 -36.11
CA GLU A 23 -30.55 0.98 -36.08
C GLU A 23 -30.82 -0.33 -36.82
N THR A 24 -30.54 -0.35 -38.11
CA THR A 24 -30.24 -1.58 -38.86
C THR A 24 -28.74 -1.86 -38.73
N GLU A 25 -28.36 -2.65 -37.73
CA GLU A 25 -27.10 -3.41 -37.74
C GLU A 25 -27.30 -4.68 -38.59
N GLU A 26 -26.97 -4.57 -39.89
CA GLU A 26 -26.52 -5.72 -40.68
C GLU A 26 -25.01 -5.54 -40.91
N GLY A 27 -24.23 -6.41 -40.29
CA GLY A 27 -22.79 -6.48 -40.46
C GLY A 27 -22.32 -7.89 -40.13
N GLU A 28 -22.22 -8.70 -41.17
CA GLU A 28 -21.78 -10.09 -41.17
C GLU A 28 -20.41 -10.27 -40.51
N ASP A 29 -20.35 -11.04 -39.43
CA ASP A 29 -19.10 -11.60 -38.91
C ASP A 29 -18.61 -12.75 -39.79
N PRO A 30 -17.30 -12.85 -40.09
CA PRO A 30 -16.74 -14.00 -40.78
C PRO A 30 -16.76 -15.24 -39.87
N VAL A 31 -17.39 -16.29 -40.38
CA VAL A 31 -17.43 -17.67 -39.85
C VAL A 31 -16.02 -18.15 -39.48
N ILE A 32 -15.73 -18.18 -38.18
CA ILE A 32 -14.62 -18.95 -37.61
C ILE A 32 -15.18 -20.28 -37.11
N ALA A 33 -14.56 -21.37 -37.56
CA ALA A 33 -14.93 -22.75 -37.24
C ALA A 33 -15.05 -23.01 -35.73
N PRO A 34 -15.98 -23.88 -35.28
CA PRO A 34 -16.16 -24.18 -33.88
C PRO A 34 -14.95 -24.98 -33.36
N ALA A 35 -14.29 -24.45 -32.33
CA ALA A 35 -13.41 -25.23 -31.49
C ALA A 35 -14.26 -26.13 -30.59
N ASP A 36 -13.92 -27.41 -30.58
CA ASP A 36 -14.58 -28.48 -29.83
C ASP A 36 -14.88 -28.11 -28.38
N GLU A 37 -16.17 -28.16 -28.03
CA GLU A 37 -16.66 -28.25 -26.66
C GLU A 37 -16.11 -29.52 -26.01
N MET A 38 -15.11 -29.38 -25.14
CA MET A 38 -14.73 -30.45 -24.22
C MET A 38 -15.69 -30.42 -23.03
N SER A 39 -16.78 -31.19 -23.17
CA SER A 39 -17.75 -31.47 -22.11
C SER A 39 -17.07 -32.03 -20.86
N PRO A 40 -17.45 -31.60 -19.63
CA PRO A 40 -17.07 -32.32 -18.43
C PRO A 40 -17.85 -33.65 -18.34
N PRO A 41 -17.22 -34.75 -17.88
CA PRO A 41 -17.88 -36.05 -17.80
C PRO A 41 -18.97 -36.07 -16.72
N PRO A 42 -20.07 -36.82 -16.92
CA PRO A 42 -21.07 -37.05 -15.89
C PRO A 42 -20.60 -38.21 -15.00
N HIS A 43 -20.17 -37.90 -13.78
CA HIS A 43 -20.03 -38.93 -12.75
C HIS A 43 -21.18 -38.82 -11.74
N SER A 44 -22.30 -39.41 -12.14
CA SER A 44 -23.26 -39.99 -11.20
C SER A 44 -22.66 -41.28 -10.63
N ALA A 45 -22.21 -41.23 -9.38
CA ALA A 45 -21.91 -42.41 -8.59
C ALA A 45 -22.76 -42.37 -7.33
N THR A 46 -23.90 -43.05 -7.41
CA THR A 46 -24.73 -43.48 -6.29
C THR A 46 -23.89 -44.43 -5.43
N TRP A 47 -23.52 -44.01 -4.21
CA TRP A 47 -23.00 -44.91 -3.18
C TRP A 47 -24.03 -45.02 -2.06
N THR A 48 -24.65 -46.19 -2.00
CA THR A 48 -25.49 -46.68 -0.92
C THR A 48 -24.65 -47.42 0.11
N GLY A 49 -24.78 -47.04 1.38
CA GLY A 49 -24.57 -47.91 2.53
C GLY A 49 -23.13 -48.02 3.05
N THR A 50 -22.88 -47.48 4.25
CA THR A 50 -22.80 -48.28 5.49
C THR A 50 -22.89 -47.34 6.70
N GLU A 51 -23.81 -47.64 7.61
CA GLU A 51 -23.88 -47.09 8.96
C GLU A 51 -22.56 -47.32 9.69
N GLU A 52 -21.97 -46.25 10.23
CA GLU A 52 -21.02 -46.35 11.33
C GLU A 52 -21.43 -45.33 12.41
N GLN A 53 -22.07 -45.86 13.45
CA GLN A 53 -22.43 -45.15 14.66
C GLN A 53 -21.17 -44.67 15.38
N ASN A 54 -20.86 -43.38 15.27
CA ASN A 54 -19.92 -42.73 16.20
C ASN A 54 -20.71 -41.93 17.23
N ALA A 55 -20.84 -42.54 18.39
CA ALA A 55 -21.33 -41.93 19.61
C ALA A 55 -20.47 -40.70 19.95
N ALA A 56 -21.05 -39.52 19.76
CA ALA A 56 -20.59 -38.31 20.41
C ALA A 56 -20.86 -38.46 21.91
N ALA A 57 -19.85 -38.92 22.64
CA ALA A 57 -19.83 -38.85 24.09
C ALA A 57 -19.93 -37.38 24.50
N ALA A 58 -21.13 -36.97 24.90
CA ALA A 58 -21.34 -35.74 25.64
C ALA A 58 -20.49 -35.85 26.91
N LEU A 59 -19.43 -35.04 26.99
CA LEU A 59 -18.70 -34.83 28.24
C LEU A 59 -19.72 -34.32 29.27
N PRO A 60 -19.79 -34.94 30.47
CA PRO A 60 -20.65 -34.45 31.52
C PRO A 60 -20.24 -33.01 31.86
N PRO A 61 -21.21 -32.14 32.24
CA PRO A 61 -20.87 -30.83 32.78
C PRO A 61 -19.89 -31.02 33.96
N PRO A 62 -18.91 -30.11 34.12
CA PRO A 62 -18.01 -30.18 35.27
C PRO A 62 -18.85 -30.23 36.54
N PRO A 63 -18.51 -31.11 37.51
CA PRO A 63 -19.26 -31.20 38.75
C PRO A 63 -19.24 -29.82 39.41
N THR A 64 -20.42 -29.22 39.53
CA THR A 64 -20.68 -28.06 40.38
C THR A 64 -20.73 -28.48 41.85
N GLU A 65 -19.79 -29.32 42.28
CA GLU A 65 -19.45 -29.41 43.69
C GLU A 65 -18.61 -28.18 43.98
N THR A 66 -19.23 -27.23 44.68
CA THR A 66 -18.52 -26.08 45.20
C THR A 66 -17.35 -26.59 46.03
N VAL A 67 -16.16 -26.04 45.80
CA VAL A 67 -14.93 -26.32 46.56
C VAL A 67 -15.15 -26.22 48.09
N ALA A 68 -16.20 -25.53 48.53
CA ALA A 68 -16.70 -25.49 49.90
C ALA A 68 -17.14 -26.86 50.45
N ASP A 69 -17.78 -27.73 49.65
CA ASP A 69 -18.31 -29.02 50.11
C ASP A 69 -17.22 -30.09 50.33
N LEU A 70 -16.08 -29.95 49.65
CA LEU A 70 -14.90 -30.80 49.86
C LEU A 70 -14.06 -30.38 51.07
N ALA A 71 -14.19 -29.13 51.55
CA ALA A 71 -13.51 -28.66 52.74
C ALA A 71 -14.14 -29.19 54.05
N ASP A 72 -15.45 -29.48 54.04
CA ASP A 72 -16.20 -29.92 55.23
C ASP A 72 -15.94 -31.38 55.63
N ASN A 73 -15.38 -32.20 54.73
CA ASN A 73 -15.07 -33.61 55.00
C ASN A 73 -13.70 -33.85 55.68
N GLY A 74 -13.00 -32.81 56.15
CA GLY A 74 -11.81 -32.92 57.01
C GLY A 74 -10.58 -33.64 56.43
N SER A 75 -10.64 -34.11 55.18
CA SER A 75 -9.61 -34.96 54.57
C SER A 75 -8.68 -34.22 53.60
N ILE A 76 -9.02 -32.99 53.21
CA ILE A 76 -8.22 -32.17 52.30
C ILE A 76 -7.83 -30.90 53.05
N SER A 77 -6.54 -30.75 53.35
CA SER A 77 -6.06 -29.53 54.01
C SER A 77 -6.38 -28.30 53.14
N PRO A 78 -6.70 -27.14 53.73
CA PRO A 78 -6.92 -25.88 53.00
C PRO A 78 -5.80 -25.56 51.99
N ARG A 79 -4.56 -25.95 52.34
CA ARG A 79 -3.38 -25.89 51.46
C ARG A 79 -3.53 -26.68 50.16
N SER A 80 -4.18 -27.84 50.18
CA SER A 80 -4.35 -28.71 49.01
C SER A 80 -5.39 -28.15 48.03
N VAL A 81 -6.42 -27.48 48.55
CA VAL A 81 -7.41 -26.75 47.74
C VAL A 81 -6.76 -25.54 47.06
N TYR A 82 -5.96 -24.78 47.81
CA TYR A 82 -5.15 -23.69 47.27
C TYR A 82 -4.17 -24.18 46.20
N TRP A 83 -3.56 -25.35 46.42
CA TRP A 83 -2.64 -25.97 45.46
C TRP A 83 -3.33 -26.42 44.17
N LEU A 84 -4.54 -26.97 44.26
CA LEU A 84 -5.35 -27.35 43.09
C LEU A 84 -5.88 -26.12 42.32
N ALA A 85 -6.28 -25.06 43.02
CA ALA A 85 -6.63 -23.77 42.41
C ALA A 85 -5.42 -23.14 41.71
N ASN A 86 -4.23 -23.20 42.33
CA ASN A 86 -2.98 -22.77 41.71
C ASN A 86 -2.57 -23.66 40.52
N LEU A 87 -2.87 -24.96 40.54
CA LEU A 87 -2.61 -25.85 39.41
C LEU A 87 -3.53 -25.57 38.23
N TRP A 88 -4.81 -25.28 38.50
CA TRP A 88 -5.76 -24.83 37.49
C TRP A 88 -5.43 -23.44 36.94
N GLY A 89 -4.85 -22.56 37.78
CA GLY A 89 -4.26 -21.29 37.37
C GLY A 89 -3.01 -21.40 36.47
N ARG A 90 -2.38 -22.58 36.34
CA ARG A 90 -1.20 -22.78 35.46
C ARG A 90 -1.53 -22.81 33.98
N HIS A 91 -2.79 -23.01 33.59
CA HIS A 91 -3.17 -22.86 32.19
C HIS A 91 -3.22 -21.38 31.86
N LYS A 92 -2.08 -20.83 31.41
CA LYS A 92 -1.98 -19.49 30.83
C LYS A 92 -3.11 -19.33 29.82
N ALA A 93 -4.14 -18.58 30.17
CA ALA A 93 -5.30 -18.41 29.33
C ALA A 93 -4.87 -17.80 27.98
N SER A 94 -5.52 -18.22 26.89
CA SER A 94 -5.36 -17.55 25.61
C SER A 94 -5.77 -16.08 25.74
N LEU A 95 -5.30 -15.22 24.84
CA LEU A 95 -5.61 -13.78 24.90
C LEU A 95 -7.13 -13.53 24.87
N SER A 96 -7.85 -14.35 24.10
CA SER A 96 -9.30 -14.33 24.01
C SER A 96 -10.03 -14.71 25.30
N ARG A 97 -9.38 -15.47 26.20
CA ARG A 97 -9.93 -15.92 27.50
C ARG A 97 -9.32 -15.18 28.69
N ALA A 98 -8.47 -14.17 28.46
CA ALA A 98 -7.93 -13.38 29.55
C ALA A 98 -9.07 -12.61 30.25
N PRO A 99 -9.06 -12.50 31.59
CA PRO A 99 -10.13 -11.82 32.34
C PRO A 99 -10.25 -10.33 32.02
N SER A 100 -9.20 -9.72 31.46
CA SER A 100 -9.20 -8.33 31.00
C SER A 100 -9.81 -8.14 29.60
N THR A 101 -10.09 -9.21 28.87
CA THR A 101 -10.65 -9.16 27.51
C THR A 101 -12.17 -9.13 27.59
N PRO A 102 -12.85 -8.10 27.06
CA PRO A 102 -14.30 -8.03 27.08
C PRO A 102 -14.90 -9.14 26.21
N CYS A 103 -16.02 -9.73 26.65
CA CYS A 103 -16.69 -10.83 25.93
C CYS A 103 -17.03 -10.48 24.47
N MET A 104 -17.30 -9.21 24.16
CA MET A 104 -17.53 -8.77 22.78
C MET A 104 -16.29 -8.95 21.89
N ALA A 105 -15.09 -8.72 22.40
CA ALA A 105 -13.85 -8.85 21.63
C ALA A 105 -13.54 -10.31 21.25
N LEU A 106 -14.02 -11.27 22.04
CA LEU A 106 -13.89 -12.70 21.78
C LEU A 106 -14.44 -13.08 20.39
N TYR A 107 -15.60 -12.53 20.03
CA TYR A 107 -16.28 -12.81 18.76
C TYR A 107 -15.96 -11.78 17.68
N LEU A 108 -15.78 -10.51 18.06
CA LEU A 108 -15.59 -9.42 17.11
C LEU A 108 -14.26 -9.51 16.36
N ILE A 109 -13.15 -9.86 17.03
CA ILE A 109 -11.83 -9.91 16.39
C ILE A 109 -11.77 -11.01 15.31
N PRO A 110 -12.19 -12.26 15.57
CA PRO A 110 -12.25 -13.29 14.53
C PRO A 110 -13.20 -12.93 13.38
N LEU A 111 -14.36 -12.34 13.68
CA LEU A 111 -15.33 -11.92 12.67
C LEU A 111 -14.75 -10.82 11.77
N LEU A 112 -14.12 -9.79 12.35
CA LEU A 112 -13.46 -8.72 11.59
C LEU A 112 -12.30 -9.27 10.77
N SER A 113 -11.52 -10.21 11.31
CA SER A 113 -10.43 -10.85 10.57
C SER A 113 -10.95 -11.65 9.37
N LEU A 114 -12.02 -12.44 9.56
CA LEU A 114 -12.69 -13.16 8.47
C LEU A 114 -13.28 -12.22 7.42
N ALA A 115 -13.97 -11.15 7.85
CA ALA A 115 -14.48 -10.13 6.94
C ALA A 115 -13.33 -9.50 6.13
N THR A 116 -12.20 -9.19 6.78
CA THR A 116 -11.02 -8.63 6.12
C THR A 116 -10.44 -9.62 5.09
N HIS A 117 -10.43 -10.93 5.36
CA HIS A 117 -10.05 -11.95 4.38
C HIS A 117 -10.93 -11.89 3.12
N LEU A 118 -12.26 -11.82 3.30
CA LEU A 118 -13.20 -11.76 2.18
C LEU A 118 -13.04 -10.47 1.37
N ILE A 119 -12.80 -9.34 2.05
CA ILE A 119 -12.56 -8.04 1.42
C ILE A 119 -11.24 -8.08 0.62
N PHE A 120 -10.18 -8.69 1.14
CA PHE A 120 -8.93 -8.90 0.38
C PHE A 120 -9.16 -9.75 -0.87
N LEU A 121 -9.84 -10.89 -0.73
CA LEU A 121 -10.12 -11.79 -1.85
C LEU A 121 -10.96 -11.10 -2.93
N TYR A 122 -11.94 -10.31 -2.51
CA TYR A 122 -12.75 -9.50 -3.43
C TYR A 122 -11.91 -8.42 -4.13
N GLY A 123 -11.07 -7.70 -3.40
CA GLY A 123 -10.17 -6.69 -3.98
C GLY A 123 -9.17 -7.28 -4.99
N GLN A 124 -8.67 -8.49 -4.74
CA GLN A 124 -7.74 -9.21 -5.63
C GLN A 124 -8.40 -9.78 -6.89
N THR A 125 -9.69 -10.10 -6.84
CA THR A 125 -10.41 -10.72 -7.97
C THR A 125 -11.10 -9.71 -8.88
N THR A 126 -11.32 -8.49 -8.40
CA THR A 126 -11.96 -7.41 -9.16
C THR A 126 -10.95 -6.57 -9.95
N THR A 127 -11.45 -5.76 -10.89
CA THR A 127 -10.60 -4.82 -11.64
C THR A 127 -10.05 -3.77 -10.68
N MET A 128 -8.72 -3.60 -10.70
CA MET A 128 -8.03 -2.74 -9.74
C MET A 128 -7.83 -1.33 -10.30
N TRP A 129 -7.44 -1.21 -11.56
CA TRP A 129 -7.30 0.08 -12.23
C TRP A 129 -7.60 -0.04 -13.72
N ARG A 130 -7.86 1.11 -14.35
CA ARG A 130 -8.01 1.24 -15.79
C ARG A 130 -7.19 2.41 -16.30
N LEU A 131 -6.61 2.25 -17.49
CA LEU A 131 -5.97 3.31 -18.23
C LEU A 131 -7.04 4.03 -19.06
N HIS A 132 -7.32 5.28 -18.73
CA HIS A 132 -8.35 6.10 -19.36
C HIS A 132 -7.69 7.19 -20.20
N LEU A 133 -8.10 7.28 -21.46
CA LEU A 133 -7.74 8.37 -22.37
C LEU A 133 -8.95 9.27 -22.53
N SER A 134 -8.80 10.53 -22.13
CA SER A 134 -9.80 11.56 -22.38
C SER A 134 -9.21 12.62 -23.27
N GLN A 135 -9.92 12.94 -24.33
CA GLN A 135 -9.57 13.98 -25.29
C GLN A 135 -10.72 14.97 -25.33
N GLN A 136 -10.45 16.23 -25.04
CA GLN A 136 -11.39 17.33 -25.22
C GLN A 136 -10.66 18.43 -25.98
N VAL A 137 -10.73 18.36 -27.31
CA VAL A 137 -10.05 19.27 -28.23
C VAL A 137 -11.08 20.02 -29.06
N ASP A 138 -11.05 21.35 -28.98
CA ASP A 138 -11.91 22.26 -29.73
C ASP A 138 -11.03 23.25 -30.49
N VAL A 139 -10.78 22.95 -31.77
CA VAL A 139 -9.89 23.72 -32.62
C VAL A 139 -10.64 24.27 -33.83
N TRP A 140 -10.46 25.55 -34.10
CA TRP A 140 -10.99 26.25 -35.25
C TRP A 140 -9.84 26.53 -36.22
N ALA A 141 -9.94 26.02 -37.44
CA ALA A 141 -8.99 26.28 -38.52
C ALA A 141 -9.70 27.04 -39.63
N ASN A 142 -9.27 28.28 -39.87
CA ASN A 142 -9.87 29.21 -40.82
C ASN A 142 -8.89 29.58 -41.94
N ALA A 143 -9.24 29.31 -43.18
CA ALA A 143 -8.44 29.70 -44.34
C ALA A 143 -8.58 31.20 -44.65
N THR A 144 -7.53 31.96 -44.35
CA THR A 144 -7.46 33.41 -44.56
C THR A 144 -6.79 33.79 -45.88
N SER A 145 -5.85 32.99 -46.39
CA SER A 145 -5.16 33.26 -47.66
C SER A 145 -5.91 32.70 -48.88
N ILE A 146 -5.72 33.32 -50.05
CA ILE A 146 -6.28 32.84 -51.32
C ILE A 146 -5.73 31.43 -51.62
N GLN A 147 -4.44 31.20 -51.36
CA GLN A 147 -3.78 29.92 -51.62
C GLN A 147 -4.36 28.80 -50.75
N SER A 148 -4.61 29.04 -49.46
CA SER A 148 -5.22 28.04 -48.58
C SER A 148 -6.67 27.75 -48.97
N ARG A 149 -7.46 28.79 -49.31
CA ARG A 149 -8.83 28.63 -49.82
C ARG A 149 -8.90 27.82 -51.12
N THR A 150 -8.10 28.16 -52.13
CA THR A 150 -8.07 27.41 -53.39
C THR A 150 -7.62 25.96 -53.19
N THR A 151 -6.70 25.71 -52.26
CA THR A 151 -6.27 24.34 -51.92
C THR A 151 -7.41 23.57 -51.28
N LEU A 152 -8.13 24.15 -50.31
CA LEU A 152 -9.30 23.53 -49.68
C LEU A 152 -10.44 23.32 -50.69
N ASP A 153 -10.71 24.26 -51.59
CA ASP A 153 -11.69 24.11 -52.68
C ASP A 153 -11.34 22.93 -53.59
N THR A 154 -10.05 22.77 -53.92
CA THR A 154 -9.55 21.65 -54.74
C THR A 154 -9.74 20.31 -54.04
N LEU A 155 -9.63 20.29 -52.70
CA LEU A 155 -9.86 19.11 -51.88
C LEU A 155 -11.35 18.90 -51.52
N GLY A 156 -12.23 19.85 -51.86
CA GLY A 156 -13.64 19.82 -51.48
C GLY A 156 -13.89 20.02 -49.98
N LEU A 157 -12.98 20.70 -49.29
CA LEU A 157 -13.05 20.98 -47.85
C LEU A 157 -13.57 22.40 -47.59
N PRO A 158 -14.36 22.63 -46.53
CA PRO A 158 -14.85 23.97 -46.20
C PRO A 158 -13.71 24.89 -45.74
N HIS A 159 -13.86 26.22 -45.90
CA HIS A 159 -12.83 27.19 -45.48
C HIS A 159 -12.77 27.40 -43.96
N HIS A 160 -13.88 27.10 -43.27
CA HIS A 160 -14.00 27.14 -41.82
C HIS A 160 -14.18 25.72 -41.33
N ASN A 161 -13.13 25.14 -40.76
CA ASN A 161 -13.17 23.81 -40.17
C ASN A 161 -13.19 23.96 -38.65
N HIS A 162 -14.28 23.48 -38.05
CA HIS A 162 -14.37 23.31 -36.61
C HIS A 162 -14.11 21.83 -36.29
N ILE A 163 -13.03 21.57 -35.57
CA ILE A 163 -12.63 20.24 -35.13
C ILE A 163 -12.92 20.15 -33.64
N PHE A 164 -14.06 19.57 -33.33
CA PHE A 164 -14.43 19.20 -31.96
C PHE A 164 -14.25 17.70 -31.78
N VAL A 165 -13.32 17.30 -30.92
CA VAL A 165 -13.08 15.93 -30.52
C VAL A 165 -13.27 15.84 -29.01
N SER A 166 -14.42 15.33 -28.60
CA SER A 166 -14.68 14.88 -27.23
C SER A 166 -14.78 13.37 -27.24
N LYS A 167 -13.72 12.69 -26.79
CA LYS A 167 -13.67 11.24 -26.76
C LYS A 167 -13.08 10.76 -25.46
N GLU A 168 -13.86 9.97 -24.75
CA GLU A 168 -13.43 9.19 -23.60
C GLU A 168 -13.31 7.74 -24.03
N LYS A 169 -12.16 7.13 -23.76
CA LYS A 169 -11.91 5.72 -24.07
C LYS A 169 -11.15 5.05 -22.95
N ASN A 170 -11.71 3.96 -22.44
CA ASN A 170 -10.96 3.01 -21.64
C ASN A 170 -9.99 2.26 -22.56
N VAL A 171 -8.70 2.56 -22.43
CA VAL A 171 -7.65 1.94 -23.24
C VAL A 171 -7.48 0.49 -22.83
N LYS A 172 -7.39 0.25 -21.52
CA LYS A 172 -7.14 -1.08 -20.96
C LYS A 172 -7.54 -1.14 -19.49
N GLU A 173 -8.13 -2.25 -19.09
CA GLU A 173 -8.42 -2.56 -17.69
C GLU A 173 -7.43 -3.60 -17.18
N PHE A 174 -7.03 -3.46 -15.92
CA PHE A 174 -6.02 -4.32 -15.31
C PHE A 174 -6.58 -4.94 -14.02
N THR A 175 -6.56 -6.26 -13.98
CA THR A 175 -6.77 -7.04 -12.76
C THR A 175 -5.43 -7.40 -12.12
N TYR A 176 -5.44 -7.74 -10.84
CA TYR A 176 -4.26 -8.24 -10.13
C TYR A 176 -3.59 -9.43 -10.83
N MET A 177 -4.40 -10.42 -11.21
CA MET A 177 -3.90 -11.63 -11.90
C MET A 177 -3.38 -11.32 -13.31
N TYR A 178 -4.00 -10.36 -14.01
CA TYR A 178 -3.51 -9.91 -15.30
C TYR A 178 -2.12 -9.28 -15.17
N ALA A 179 -1.90 -8.41 -14.17
CA ALA A 179 -0.60 -7.81 -13.91
C ALA A 179 0.46 -8.89 -13.65
N ILE A 180 0.19 -9.85 -12.75
CA ILE A 180 1.12 -10.98 -12.49
C ILE A 180 1.45 -11.74 -13.77
N HIS A 181 0.43 -12.04 -14.59
CA HIS A 181 0.60 -12.82 -15.81
C HIS A 181 1.44 -12.07 -16.85
N GLU A 182 1.26 -10.76 -17.03
CA GLU A 182 2.09 -9.94 -17.90
C GLU A 182 3.55 -9.88 -17.41
N LEU A 183 3.75 -9.71 -16.10
CA LEU A 183 5.09 -9.73 -15.49
C LEU A 183 5.78 -11.09 -15.60
N TRP A 184 5.01 -12.17 -15.55
CA TRP A 184 5.55 -13.52 -15.71
C TRP A 184 5.94 -13.80 -17.16
N LYS A 185 5.11 -13.38 -18.12
CA LYS A 185 5.34 -13.60 -19.55
C LYS A 185 6.49 -12.76 -20.05
N ALA A 186 6.49 -11.45 -19.79
CA ALA A 186 7.57 -10.48 -20.03
C ALA A 186 8.50 -10.85 -21.20
N ALA A 187 7.93 -11.25 -22.34
CA ALA A 187 8.68 -11.97 -23.36
C ALA A 187 9.69 -11.07 -24.09
N HIS A 188 9.52 -9.76 -23.97
CA HIS A 188 10.26 -8.73 -24.71
C HIS A 188 11.18 -7.90 -23.81
N MET A 189 11.30 -8.24 -22.51
CA MET A 189 12.17 -7.52 -21.60
C MET A 189 13.61 -8.07 -21.62
N PRO A 190 14.65 -7.20 -21.63
CA PRO A 190 16.02 -7.62 -21.41
C PRO A 190 16.18 -8.13 -19.97
N GLY A 191 16.43 -9.43 -19.82
CA GLY A 191 16.59 -10.08 -18.51
C GLY A 191 15.28 -10.64 -17.96
N LYS A 192 15.11 -11.96 -18.05
CA LYS A 192 13.89 -12.67 -17.58
C LYS A 192 13.76 -12.73 -16.06
N VAL A 193 14.83 -12.47 -15.31
CA VAL A 193 14.87 -12.70 -13.85
C VAL A 193 14.13 -11.61 -13.08
N LEU A 194 14.33 -10.35 -13.45
CA LEU A 194 13.76 -9.20 -12.75
C LEU A 194 12.22 -9.17 -12.78
N PRO A 195 11.53 -9.20 -13.94
CA PRO A 195 10.07 -9.13 -13.96
C PRO A 195 9.41 -10.36 -13.32
N ARG A 196 10.03 -11.54 -13.43
CA ARG A 196 9.57 -12.74 -12.73
C ARG A 196 9.73 -12.62 -11.23
N SER A 197 10.82 -12.02 -10.76
CA SER A 197 11.01 -11.76 -9.33
C SER A 197 9.96 -10.78 -8.81
N ALA A 198 9.63 -9.72 -9.58
CA ALA A 198 8.55 -8.80 -9.24
C ALA A 198 7.18 -9.50 -9.18
N ALA A 199 6.87 -10.38 -10.14
CA ALA A 199 5.65 -11.19 -10.13
C ALA A 199 5.57 -12.09 -8.88
N VAL A 200 6.67 -12.76 -8.51
CA VAL A 200 6.74 -13.60 -7.30
C VAL A 200 6.55 -12.76 -6.05
N LEU A 201 7.20 -11.59 -5.98
CA LEU A 201 7.06 -10.66 -4.85
C LEU A 201 5.61 -10.17 -4.71
N LEU A 202 4.93 -9.83 -5.81
CA LEU A 202 3.52 -9.47 -5.79
C LEU A 202 2.64 -10.62 -5.29
N ILE A 203 2.84 -11.84 -5.77
CA ILE A 203 2.08 -13.02 -5.32
C ILE A 203 2.28 -13.24 -3.81
N ILE A 204 3.53 -13.18 -3.35
CA ILE A 204 3.85 -13.42 -1.93
C ILE A 204 3.30 -12.29 -1.06
N PHE A 205 3.64 -11.04 -1.33
CA PHE A 205 3.33 -9.92 -0.43
C PHE A 205 1.92 -9.35 -0.56
N SER A 206 1.33 -9.38 -1.76
CA SER A 206 -0.03 -8.89 -1.99
C SER A 206 -1.07 -10.01 -2.01
N GLY A 207 -0.71 -11.19 -2.51
CA GLY A 207 -1.62 -12.33 -2.62
C GLY A 207 -1.72 -13.13 -1.33
N VAL A 208 -0.64 -13.85 -0.99
CA VAL A 208 -0.62 -14.85 0.09
C VAL A 208 -0.49 -14.20 1.47
N TRP A 209 0.41 -13.22 1.59
CA TRP A 209 0.80 -12.65 2.88
C TRP A 209 -0.36 -11.99 3.66
N PRO A 210 -1.25 -11.18 3.07
CA PRO A 210 -2.33 -10.56 3.81
C PRO A 210 -3.27 -11.59 4.45
N HIS A 211 -3.51 -12.70 3.76
CA HIS A 211 -4.28 -13.81 4.29
C HIS A 211 -3.53 -14.59 5.36
N LEU A 212 -2.25 -14.91 5.13
CA LEU A 212 -1.43 -15.59 6.13
C LEU A 212 -1.32 -14.77 7.42
N LYS A 213 -1.15 -13.45 7.32
CA LYS A 213 -1.12 -12.51 8.45
C LYS A 213 -2.40 -12.59 9.28
N LEU A 214 -3.57 -12.51 8.65
CA LEU A 214 -4.87 -12.55 9.33
C LEU A 214 -5.15 -13.91 9.98
N LEU A 215 -4.75 -15.01 9.33
CA LEU A 215 -4.82 -16.36 9.88
C LEU A 215 -3.92 -16.49 11.11
N LEU A 216 -2.66 -16.03 11.01
CA LEU A 216 -1.72 -16.02 12.11
C LEU A 216 -2.20 -15.14 13.27
N LEU A 217 -2.81 -13.99 12.98
CA LEU A 217 -3.40 -13.11 14.00
C LEU A 217 -4.54 -13.83 14.77
N ASN A 218 -5.44 -14.49 14.05
CA ASN A 218 -6.50 -15.32 14.66
C ASN A 218 -5.90 -16.47 15.47
N PHE A 219 -4.85 -17.11 14.97
CA PHE A 219 -4.17 -18.17 15.69
C PHE A 219 -3.56 -17.67 17.01
N THR A 220 -2.89 -16.51 17.00
CA THR A 220 -2.42 -15.88 18.25
C THR A 220 -3.54 -15.52 19.21
N TRP A 221 -4.65 -15.01 18.69
CA TRP A 221 -5.79 -14.61 19.49
C TRP A 221 -6.39 -15.79 20.25
N LEU A 222 -6.59 -16.92 19.56
CA LEU A 222 -7.30 -18.09 20.08
C LEU A 222 -6.40 -19.08 20.82
N PHE A 223 -5.16 -19.30 20.36
CA PHE A 223 -4.33 -20.43 20.81
C PHE A 223 -3.02 -20.04 21.50
N ALA A 224 -2.53 -18.80 21.37
CA ALA A 224 -1.26 -18.41 21.98
C ALA A 224 -1.39 -18.18 23.50
N THR A 225 -1.09 -19.23 24.26
CA THR A 225 -1.04 -19.24 25.73
C THR A 225 0.28 -18.72 26.28
N ASN A 226 1.39 -18.90 25.55
CA ASN A 226 2.70 -18.43 25.99
C ASN A 226 2.90 -16.95 25.63
N GLY A 227 2.94 -16.08 26.66
CA GLY A 227 3.12 -14.64 26.51
C GLY A 227 4.35 -14.25 25.67
N VAL A 228 5.52 -14.86 25.92
CA VAL A 228 6.77 -14.52 25.22
C VAL A 228 6.69 -14.83 23.72
N ARG A 229 6.16 -16.02 23.37
CA ARG A 229 5.97 -16.41 21.96
C ARG A 229 4.93 -15.52 21.28
N ARG A 230 3.87 -15.17 21.98
CA ARG A 230 2.80 -14.29 21.49
C ARG A 230 3.34 -12.91 21.15
N THR A 231 4.04 -12.25 22.07
CA THR A 231 4.64 -10.92 21.84
C THR A 231 5.60 -10.93 20.65
N ARG A 232 6.44 -11.96 20.55
CA ARG A 232 7.37 -12.11 19.42
C ARG A 232 6.63 -12.27 18.10
N MET A 233 5.58 -13.09 18.07
CA MET A 233 4.78 -13.34 16.88
C MET A 233 3.98 -12.09 16.45
N LEU A 234 3.36 -11.37 17.39
CA LEU A 234 2.69 -10.10 17.13
C LEU A 234 3.66 -9.05 16.59
N HIS A 235 4.88 -8.99 17.12
CA HIS A 235 5.93 -8.11 16.61
C HIS A 235 6.32 -8.44 15.15
N TRP A 236 6.44 -9.73 14.80
CA TRP A 236 6.66 -10.15 13.42
C TRP A 236 5.47 -9.82 12.51
N LEU A 237 4.24 -10.04 12.98
CA LEU A 237 3.01 -9.71 12.24
C LEU A 237 2.86 -8.21 11.98
N SER A 238 3.28 -7.37 12.94
CA SER A 238 3.31 -5.92 12.78
C SER A 238 4.37 -5.49 11.77
N THR A 239 5.60 -6.00 11.90
CA THR A 239 6.71 -5.68 10.98
C THR A 239 6.43 -6.10 9.54
N LEU A 240 6.04 -7.37 9.34
CA LEU A 240 5.71 -7.90 8.02
C LEU A 240 4.35 -7.39 7.53
N GLY A 241 3.46 -6.98 8.43
CA GLY A 241 2.16 -6.42 8.11
C GLY A 241 2.20 -5.11 7.33
N LYS A 242 3.35 -4.42 7.30
CA LYS A 242 3.57 -3.27 6.42
C LYS A 242 3.79 -3.66 4.97
N TRP A 243 4.38 -4.83 4.72
CA TRP A 243 4.70 -5.28 3.36
C TRP A 243 3.46 -5.61 2.54
N SER A 244 2.30 -5.84 3.16
CA SER A 244 1.02 -5.93 2.44
C SER A 244 0.60 -4.60 1.78
N LEU A 245 1.23 -3.49 2.14
CA LEU A 245 1.02 -2.19 1.52
C LEU A 245 1.86 -1.99 0.25
N ALA A 246 2.78 -2.92 -0.08
CA ALA A 246 3.64 -2.81 -1.25
C ALA A 246 2.86 -2.61 -2.54
N ASP A 247 1.78 -3.38 -2.73
CA ASP A 247 0.96 -3.29 -3.94
C ASP A 247 0.23 -1.94 -4.07
N VAL A 248 -0.35 -1.45 -2.96
CA VAL A 248 -0.97 -0.12 -2.92
C VAL A 248 0.05 0.96 -3.27
N LEU A 249 1.27 0.86 -2.75
CA LEU A 249 2.33 1.82 -3.10
C LEU A 249 2.76 1.71 -4.56
N VAL A 250 2.94 0.50 -5.09
CA VAL A 250 3.26 0.27 -6.51
C VAL A 250 2.20 0.94 -7.39
N VAL A 251 0.92 0.74 -7.08
CA VAL A 251 -0.19 1.35 -7.82
C VAL A 251 -0.18 2.88 -7.65
N CYS A 252 0.02 3.42 -6.46
CA CYS A 252 0.10 4.87 -6.24
C CYS A 252 1.25 5.52 -7.02
N VAL A 253 2.43 4.91 -7.00
CA VAL A 253 3.58 5.39 -7.78
C VAL A 253 3.27 5.28 -9.28
N MET A 254 2.70 4.17 -9.74
CA MET A 254 2.28 4.00 -11.14
C MET A 254 1.22 5.03 -11.58
N VAL A 255 0.25 5.36 -10.74
CA VAL A 255 -0.73 6.43 -11.01
C VAL A 255 -0.02 7.77 -11.19
N GLY A 256 0.97 8.07 -10.33
CA GLY A 256 1.80 9.27 -10.49
C GLY A 256 2.59 9.29 -11.79
N VAL A 257 3.17 8.16 -12.17
CA VAL A 257 3.94 8.02 -13.42
C VAL A 257 3.05 8.20 -14.65
N LEU A 258 1.92 7.52 -14.68
CA LEU A 258 1.01 7.49 -15.82
C LEU A 258 -0.02 8.62 -15.80
N HIS A 259 0.22 9.68 -15.03
CA HIS A 259 -0.59 10.90 -15.05
C HIS A 259 -0.06 11.86 -16.13
N LEU A 260 -0.30 11.54 -17.39
CA LEU A 260 0.13 12.33 -18.54
C LEU A 260 -0.98 13.29 -18.95
N ASP A 261 -0.79 14.57 -18.65
CA ASP A 261 -1.69 15.64 -19.07
C ASP A 261 -0.94 16.56 -20.03
N TRP A 262 -1.58 16.94 -21.13
CA TRP A 262 -1.04 17.95 -22.03
C TRP A 262 -2.13 18.87 -22.57
N VAL A 263 -1.73 20.13 -22.77
CA VAL A 263 -2.58 21.17 -23.35
C VAL A 263 -2.30 21.22 -24.84
N VAL A 264 -3.35 21.13 -25.65
CA VAL A 264 -3.25 21.32 -27.10
C VAL A 264 -3.41 22.81 -27.38
N ASP A 265 -2.29 23.50 -27.60
CA ASP A 265 -2.28 24.87 -28.12
C ASP A 265 -2.21 24.81 -29.66
N PRO A 266 -3.26 25.21 -30.38
CA PRO A 266 -3.29 25.12 -31.83
C PRO A 266 -2.23 26.01 -32.49
N VAL A 267 -1.86 27.14 -31.87
CA VAL A 267 -0.86 28.06 -32.41
C VAL A 267 0.53 27.44 -32.31
N ALA A 268 0.90 26.91 -31.14
CA ALA A 268 2.15 26.18 -30.96
C ALA A 268 2.21 24.94 -31.86
N THR A 269 1.10 24.20 -31.94
CA THR A 269 0.96 23.01 -32.81
C THR A 269 1.22 23.35 -34.27
N LYS A 270 0.63 24.45 -34.77
CA LYS A 270 0.85 24.92 -36.14
C LYS A 270 2.32 25.26 -36.37
N ALA A 271 2.93 26.02 -35.44
CA ALA A 271 4.33 26.42 -35.55
C ALA A 271 5.29 25.23 -35.54
N GLY A 272 5.09 24.26 -34.65
CA GLY A 272 5.89 23.04 -34.59
C GLY A 272 5.65 22.11 -35.78
N LEU A 273 4.41 22.04 -36.30
CA LEU A 273 4.11 21.32 -37.53
C LEU A 273 4.83 21.93 -38.74
N GLU A 274 4.93 23.27 -38.81
CA GLU A 274 5.66 23.96 -39.87
C GLU A 274 7.18 23.72 -39.78
N SER A 275 7.75 23.72 -38.57
CA SER A 275 9.19 23.48 -38.37
C SER A 275 9.58 22.03 -38.66
N ASP A 276 8.77 21.08 -38.22
CA ASP A 276 9.10 19.64 -38.28
C ASP A 276 8.32 18.87 -39.35
N LEU A 277 7.74 19.59 -40.31
CA LEU A 277 6.90 19.02 -41.35
C LEU A 277 7.49 17.79 -42.06
N PRO A 278 8.79 17.77 -42.48
CA PRO A 278 9.36 16.59 -43.14
C PRO A 278 9.36 15.35 -42.25
N TYR A 279 9.57 15.53 -40.95
CA TYR A 279 9.56 14.45 -39.96
C TYR A 279 8.14 13.94 -39.72
N VAL A 280 7.18 14.85 -39.56
CA VAL A 280 5.75 14.50 -39.42
C VAL A 280 5.25 13.75 -40.65
N LEU A 281 5.59 14.19 -41.86
CA LEU A 281 5.22 13.48 -43.09
C LEU A 281 5.82 12.07 -43.15
N LYS A 282 7.07 11.89 -42.69
CA LYS A 282 7.70 10.56 -42.60
C LYS A 282 6.97 9.66 -41.61
N LEU A 283 6.60 10.19 -40.44
CA LEU A 283 5.80 9.47 -39.44
C LEU A 283 4.43 9.08 -40.02
N ILE A 284 3.71 10.02 -40.64
CA ILE A 284 2.40 9.77 -41.24
C ILE A 284 2.51 8.69 -42.33
N ASN A 285 3.50 8.76 -43.22
CA ASN A 285 3.74 7.75 -44.25
C ASN A 285 4.02 6.36 -43.66
N SER A 286 4.60 6.31 -42.45
CA SER A 286 4.88 5.06 -41.76
C SER A 286 3.65 4.49 -41.06
N LEU A 287 2.71 5.33 -40.62
CA LEU A 287 1.54 4.88 -39.85
C LEU A 287 0.32 4.62 -40.73
N TYR A 288 0.18 5.35 -41.84
CA TYR A 288 -1.03 5.37 -42.65
C TYR A 288 -0.70 5.32 -44.13
N THR A 289 -1.53 4.61 -44.89
CA THR A 289 -1.48 4.70 -46.35
C THR A 289 -2.12 6.01 -46.82
N ALA A 290 -1.80 6.44 -48.04
CA ALA A 290 -2.44 7.62 -48.63
C ALA A 290 -3.98 7.49 -48.68
N SER A 291 -4.50 6.28 -48.89
CA SER A 291 -5.93 5.98 -48.87
C SER A 291 -6.55 6.15 -47.49
N ASP A 292 -5.85 5.75 -46.42
CA ASP A 292 -6.32 5.90 -45.04
C ASP A 292 -6.44 7.37 -44.66
N ILE A 293 -5.43 8.17 -45.01
CA ILE A 293 -5.41 9.63 -44.74
C ILE A 293 -6.57 10.30 -45.46
N CYS A 294 -6.80 9.97 -46.72
CA CYS A 294 -7.94 10.52 -47.48
C CYS A 294 -9.28 10.07 -46.93
N THR A 295 -9.38 8.82 -46.48
CA THR A 295 -10.60 8.29 -45.87
C THR A 295 -10.94 9.02 -44.57
N MET A 296 -9.95 9.23 -43.71
CA MET A 296 -10.12 9.98 -42.47
C MET A 296 -10.40 11.47 -42.70
N GLY A 297 -9.69 12.10 -43.63
CA GLY A 297 -9.82 13.54 -43.91
C GLY A 297 -11.12 13.92 -44.60
N MET A 298 -11.57 13.12 -45.57
CA MET A 298 -12.79 13.40 -46.35
C MET A 298 -14.04 12.72 -45.80
N LYS A 299 -13.92 11.80 -44.83
CA LYS A 299 -15.01 10.92 -44.38
C LYS A 299 -15.63 10.10 -45.53
N VAL A 300 -14.84 9.75 -46.54
CA VAL A 300 -15.23 8.92 -47.69
C VAL A 300 -14.27 7.75 -47.80
N ASP A 301 -14.77 6.51 -47.71
CA ASP A 301 -13.95 5.31 -47.82
C ASP A 301 -13.28 5.20 -49.19
N CYS A 302 -12.00 5.50 -49.29
CA CYS A 302 -11.26 5.45 -50.55
C CYS A 302 -10.70 4.05 -50.87
N HIS A 303 -10.95 3.03 -50.03
CA HIS A 303 -10.60 1.64 -50.33
C HIS A 303 -11.64 0.98 -51.22
N VAL A 304 -12.89 1.44 -51.18
CA VAL A 304 -13.97 0.90 -52.00
C VAL A 304 -14.06 1.63 -53.34
N HIS A 305 -14.16 0.87 -54.43
CA HIS A 305 -14.47 1.44 -55.74
C HIS A 305 -15.90 2.00 -55.75
N HIS A 306 -16.02 3.31 -55.54
CA HIS A 306 -17.31 4.01 -55.61
C HIS A 306 -17.82 4.07 -57.05
N LYS A 307 -19.09 3.70 -57.26
CA LYS A 307 -19.80 3.92 -58.53
C LYS A 307 -20.11 5.40 -58.77
N ASN A 308 -20.14 6.21 -57.71
CA ASN A 308 -20.34 7.66 -57.83
C ASN A 308 -19.04 8.32 -58.31
N TRP A 309 -19.08 8.89 -59.51
CA TRP A 309 -17.95 9.55 -60.15
C TRP A 309 -17.37 10.70 -59.33
N ASP A 310 -18.21 11.45 -58.61
CA ASP A 310 -17.76 12.59 -57.82
C ASP A 310 -16.88 12.13 -56.66
N LYS A 311 -17.35 11.16 -55.87
CA LYS A 311 -16.58 10.57 -54.76
C LYS A 311 -15.29 9.89 -55.25
N TRP A 312 -15.36 9.20 -56.38
CA TRP A 312 -14.18 8.57 -56.97
C TRP A 312 -13.13 9.59 -57.40
N SER A 313 -13.55 10.68 -58.05
CA SER A 313 -12.64 11.73 -58.50
C SER A 313 -11.98 12.47 -57.33
N GLN A 314 -12.74 12.74 -56.26
CA GLN A 314 -12.22 13.33 -55.02
C GLN A 314 -11.21 12.41 -54.34
N CYS A 315 -11.53 11.12 -54.17
CA CYS A 315 -10.59 10.14 -53.61
C CYS A 315 -9.30 10.06 -54.44
N LYS A 316 -9.41 10.02 -55.78
CA LYS A 316 -8.23 9.97 -56.66
C LYS A 316 -7.38 11.24 -56.57
N ALA A 317 -8.02 12.42 -56.48
CA ALA A 317 -7.33 13.69 -56.31
C ALA A 317 -6.62 13.76 -54.96
N CYS A 318 -7.30 13.40 -53.87
CA CYS A 318 -6.73 13.35 -52.54
C CYS A 318 -5.55 12.37 -52.47
N VAL A 319 -5.71 11.13 -52.94
CA VAL A 319 -4.64 10.12 -52.89
C VAL A 319 -3.44 10.57 -53.73
N GLY A 320 -3.67 11.16 -54.91
CA GLY A 320 -2.59 11.72 -55.73
C GLY A 320 -1.84 12.86 -55.04
N PHE A 321 -2.57 13.75 -54.36
CA PHE A 321 -2.00 14.85 -53.59
C PHE A 321 -1.19 14.34 -52.39
N VAL A 322 -1.78 13.49 -51.55
CA VAL A 322 -1.13 12.90 -50.37
C VAL A 322 0.11 12.11 -50.80
N LYS A 323 0.01 11.28 -51.84
CA LYS A 323 1.17 10.53 -52.35
C LYS A 323 2.30 11.46 -52.82
N THR A 324 1.97 12.55 -53.53
CA THR A 324 2.97 13.54 -53.95
C THR A 324 3.66 14.19 -52.75
N ILE A 325 2.89 14.52 -51.71
CA ILE A 325 3.42 15.07 -50.45
C ILE A 325 4.35 14.09 -49.75
N LEU A 326 3.93 12.83 -49.61
CA LEU A 326 4.68 11.80 -48.88
C LEU A 326 5.95 11.36 -49.63
N GLU A 327 5.92 11.32 -50.97
CA GLU A 327 7.09 10.95 -51.80
C GLU A 327 8.13 12.07 -51.93
N HIS A 328 7.73 13.34 -51.85
CA HIS A 328 8.60 14.49 -52.06
C HIS A 328 8.53 15.51 -50.89
N PRO A 329 8.95 15.13 -49.67
CA PRO A 329 8.75 15.93 -48.47
C PRO A 329 9.41 17.32 -48.55
N SER A 330 10.54 17.46 -49.24
CA SER A 330 11.21 18.76 -49.42
C SER A 330 10.44 19.73 -50.31
N LYS A 331 9.85 19.23 -51.41
CA LYS A 331 8.98 20.04 -52.28
C LYS A 331 7.66 20.34 -51.59
N ALA A 332 7.10 19.34 -50.92
CA ALA A 332 5.87 19.45 -50.17
C ALA A 332 5.98 20.49 -49.05
N SER A 333 7.13 20.57 -48.37
CA SER A 333 7.36 21.52 -47.28
C SER A 333 7.16 22.98 -47.72
N HIS A 334 7.66 23.39 -48.89
CA HIS A 334 7.46 24.75 -49.37
C HIS A 334 5.99 25.04 -49.73
N THR A 335 5.31 24.09 -50.37
CA THR A 335 3.89 24.23 -50.73
C THR A 335 3.00 24.26 -49.49
N LEU A 336 3.26 23.37 -48.53
CA LEU A 336 2.52 23.27 -47.28
C LEU A 336 2.79 24.45 -46.36
N LYS A 337 4.00 25.02 -46.37
CA LYS A 337 4.28 26.24 -45.61
C LYS A 337 3.40 27.40 -46.05
N GLY A 338 3.31 27.67 -47.36
CA GLY A 338 2.40 28.71 -47.87
C GLY A 338 0.91 28.41 -47.62
N PHE A 339 0.56 27.12 -47.52
CA PHE A 339 -0.78 26.70 -47.11
C PHE A 339 -1.04 26.99 -45.62
N PHE A 340 -0.15 26.58 -44.72
CA PHE A 340 -0.27 26.79 -43.28
C PHE A 340 -0.18 28.28 -42.90
N ASP A 341 0.68 29.07 -43.54
CA ASP A 341 0.74 30.53 -43.38
C ASP A 341 -0.65 31.18 -43.60
N GLY A 342 -1.46 30.60 -44.49
CA GLY A 342 -2.81 31.04 -44.80
C GLY A 342 -3.93 30.44 -43.96
N ILE A 343 -3.62 29.71 -42.89
CA ILE A 343 -4.61 29.13 -41.97
C ILE A 343 -4.45 29.80 -40.61
N ASP A 344 -5.49 30.52 -40.19
CA ASP A 344 -5.60 31.01 -38.83
C ASP A 344 -6.19 29.92 -37.94
N VAL A 345 -5.53 29.65 -36.81
CA VAL A 345 -5.93 28.59 -35.88
C VAL A 345 -6.22 29.18 -34.52
N SER A 346 -7.36 28.81 -33.93
CA SER A 346 -7.76 29.24 -32.60
C SER A 346 -8.47 28.12 -31.83
N GLY A 347 -8.72 28.34 -30.55
CA GLY A 347 -9.26 27.33 -29.64
C GLY A 347 -8.16 26.64 -28.84
N GLY A 348 -8.35 25.37 -28.53
CA GLY A 348 -7.41 24.55 -27.79
C GLY A 348 -8.07 23.31 -27.20
N GLY A 349 -7.35 22.62 -26.35
CA GLY A 349 -7.88 21.41 -25.74
C GLY A 349 -7.04 20.88 -24.61
N LEU A 350 -7.62 19.94 -23.88
CA LEU A 350 -6.95 19.13 -22.89
C LEU A 350 -7.02 17.68 -23.34
N VAL A 351 -5.87 17.03 -23.38
CA VAL A 351 -5.80 15.59 -23.52
C VAL A 351 -5.07 15.06 -22.31
N TYR A 352 -5.66 14.04 -21.69
CA TYR A 352 -5.03 13.37 -20.59
C TYR A 352 -5.15 11.86 -20.73
N LEU A 353 -4.03 11.19 -20.48
CA LEU A 353 -3.94 9.76 -20.29
C LEU A 353 -3.68 9.54 -18.81
N ARG A 354 -4.66 9.00 -18.08
CA ARG A 354 -4.61 8.83 -16.64
C ARG A 354 -4.96 7.40 -16.24
N VAL A 355 -4.35 6.94 -15.16
CA VAL A 355 -4.78 5.72 -14.48
C VAL A 355 -5.85 6.08 -13.46
N HIS A 356 -7.02 5.48 -13.59
CA HIS A 356 -8.11 5.62 -12.62
C HIS A 356 -8.15 4.38 -11.74
N GLY A 357 -8.20 4.59 -10.42
CA GLY A 357 -8.51 3.55 -9.47
C GLY A 357 -9.91 3.02 -9.70
N MET A 358 -10.06 1.70 -9.75
CA MET A 358 -11.35 1.01 -9.84
C MET A 358 -11.76 0.48 -8.47
N HIS A 359 -12.98 -0.05 -8.37
CA HIS A 359 -13.52 -0.52 -7.10
C HIS A 359 -12.61 -1.54 -6.38
N GLY A 360 -11.89 -2.39 -7.13
CA GLY A 360 -11.00 -3.40 -6.54
C GLY A 360 -9.87 -2.82 -5.71
N ILE A 361 -9.18 -1.76 -6.17
CA ILE A 361 -8.06 -1.19 -5.42
C ILE A 361 -8.53 -0.48 -4.15
N TYR A 362 -9.69 0.18 -4.16
CA TYR A 362 -10.22 0.84 -2.96
C TYR A 362 -10.65 -0.14 -1.89
N VAL A 363 -11.29 -1.25 -2.30
CA VAL A 363 -11.66 -2.32 -1.37
C VAL A 363 -10.42 -3.02 -0.82
N PHE A 364 -9.43 -3.28 -1.67
CA PHE A 364 -8.13 -3.82 -1.23
C PHE A 364 -7.43 -2.88 -0.24
N CYS A 365 -7.35 -1.60 -0.54
CA CYS A 365 -6.78 -0.57 0.33
C CYS A 365 -7.49 -0.50 1.68
N SER A 366 -8.82 -0.54 1.68
CA SER A 366 -9.64 -0.60 2.89
C SER A 366 -9.35 -1.86 3.72
N ALA A 367 -9.16 -3.01 3.06
CA ALA A 367 -8.75 -4.25 3.72
C ALA A 367 -7.39 -4.13 4.41
N VAL A 368 -6.42 -3.46 3.76
CA VAL A 368 -5.09 -3.20 4.35
C VAL A 368 -5.23 -2.37 5.62
N ILE A 369 -5.93 -1.23 5.56
CA ILE A 369 -6.17 -0.36 6.71
C ILE A 369 -6.86 -1.13 7.84
N LEU A 370 -7.92 -1.88 7.52
CA LEU A 370 -8.66 -2.68 8.49
C LEU A 370 -7.77 -3.77 9.11
N SER A 371 -6.93 -4.44 8.33
CA SER A 371 -5.99 -5.45 8.84
C SER A 371 -4.99 -4.87 9.85
N ILE A 372 -4.50 -3.65 9.59
CA ILE A 372 -3.58 -2.94 10.48
C ILE A 372 -4.32 -2.51 11.74
N ALA A 373 -5.53 -1.96 11.61
CA ALA A 373 -6.36 -1.58 12.75
C ALA A 373 -6.68 -2.76 13.67
N VAL A 374 -7.08 -3.92 13.10
CA VAL A 374 -7.35 -5.14 13.88
C VAL A 374 -6.08 -5.64 14.57
N SER A 375 -4.93 -5.60 13.89
CA SER A 375 -3.63 -5.97 14.50
C SER A 375 -3.29 -5.08 15.70
N LEU A 376 -3.47 -3.77 15.56
CA LEU A 376 -3.23 -2.80 16.63
C LEU A 376 -4.17 -3.00 17.82
N VAL A 377 -5.43 -3.34 17.57
CA VAL A 377 -6.38 -3.67 18.64
C VAL A 377 -5.95 -4.92 19.40
N VAL A 378 -5.48 -5.96 18.70
CA VAL A 378 -4.93 -7.17 19.32
C VAL A 378 -3.69 -6.87 20.16
N ASP A 379 -2.79 -6.02 19.67
CA ASP A 379 -1.59 -5.59 20.43
C ASP A 379 -1.99 -4.83 21.71
N VAL A 380 -2.99 -3.95 21.65
CA VAL A 380 -3.52 -3.26 22.84
C VAL A 380 -4.09 -4.24 23.86
N PHE A 381 -4.81 -5.27 23.41
CA PHE A 381 -5.31 -6.32 24.31
C PHE A 381 -4.18 -7.16 24.90
N ASP A 382 -3.14 -7.48 24.13
CA ASP A 382 -1.96 -8.19 24.64
C ASP A 382 -1.28 -7.41 25.77
N VAL A 383 -1.03 -6.11 25.56
CA VAL A 383 -0.46 -5.22 26.59
C VAL A 383 -1.35 -5.16 27.84
N ARG A 384 -2.68 -5.09 27.67
CA ARG A 384 -3.63 -5.10 28.81
C ARG A 384 -3.60 -6.43 29.56
N ALA A 385 -3.58 -7.55 28.86
CA ALA A 385 -3.51 -8.88 29.46
C ALA A 385 -2.20 -9.07 30.25
N GLN A 386 -1.06 -8.65 29.69
CA GLN A 386 0.22 -8.69 30.39
C GLN A 386 0.21 -7.84 31.66
N ARG A 387 -0.38 -6.63 31.61
CA ARG A 387 -0.53 -5.77 32.79
C ARG A 387 -1.43 -6.37 33.87
N ALA A 388 -2.50 -7.07 33.48
CA ALA A 388 -3.37 -7.75 34.44
C ALA A 388 -2.65 -8.91 35.12
N GLN A 389 -1.94 -9.73 34.33
CA GLN A 389 -1.12 -10.83 34.86
C GLN A 389 -0.03 -10.34 35.82
N ALA A 390 0.63 -9.22 35.50
CA ALA A 390 1.64 -8.62 36.37
C ALA A 390 1.07 -8.06 37.69
N ARG A 391 -0.22 -7.66 37.74
CA ARG A 391 -0.86 -7.25 39.00
C ARG A 391 -1.20 -8.44 39.88
N ILE A 392 -1.82 -9.47 39.30
CA ILE A 392 -2.15 -10.71 40.02
C ILE A 392 -0.88 -11.34 40.59
N ALA A 393 0.21 -11.38 39.81
CA ALA A 393 1.49 -11.90 40.30
C ALA A 393 2.08 -11.11 41.48
N ARG A 394 1.79 -9.80 41.58
CA ARG A 394 2.22 -8.98 42.73
C ARG A 394 1.34 -9.22 43.94
N GLU A 395 0.02 -9.22 43.74
CA GLU A 395 -0.96 -9.50 44.80
C GLU A 395 -0.71 -10.87 45.45
N VAL A 396 -0.44 -11.92 44.67
CA VAL A 396 -0.10 -13.25 45.20
C VAL A 396 1.18 -13.24 46.03
N VAL A 397 2.21 -12.49 45.60
CA VAL A 397 3.47 -12.36 46.34
C VAL A 397 3.25 -11.57 47.64
N ASP A 398 2.43 -10.51 47.60
CA ASP A 398 2.11 -9.70 48.77
C ASP A 398 1.24 -10.48 49.78
N ASP A 399 0.30 -11.31 49.31
CA ASP A 399 -0.54 -12.18 50.16
C ASP A 399 0.26 -13.32 50.79
N ASP A 400 1.15 -13.99 50.03
CA ASP A 400 2.05 -15.01 50.58
C ASP A 400 3.00 -14.40 51.63
N LEU A 401 3.44 -13.15 51.42
CA LEU A 401 4.25 -12.41 52.37
C LEU A 401 3.46 -12.01 53.62
N ALA A 402 2.19 -11.62 53.48
CA ALA A 402 1.32 -11.30 54.61
C ALA A 402 1.01 -12.54 55.46
N LEU A 403 0.70 -13.68 54.83
CA LEU A 403 0.43 -14.94 55.53
C LEU A 403 1.68 -15.50 56.24
N ALA A 404 2.88 -15.27 55.69
CA ALA A 404 4.12 -15.63 56.35
C ALA A 404 4.35 -14.81 57.63
N VAL A 405 3.88 -13.56 57.68
CA VAL A 405 4.00 -12.68 58.86
C VAL A 405 2.97 -13.05 59.95
N GLU A 406 1.73 -13.40 59.60
CA GLU A 406 0.70 -13.72 60.61
C GLU A 406 0.91 -15.07 61.32
N HIS A 407 1.65 -16.02 60.73
CA HIS A 407 1.85 -17.35 61.34
C HIS A 407 2.90 -17.38 62.45
N ASP A 408 3.63 -16.28 62.66
CA ASP A 408 4.64 -16.17 63.74
C ASP A 408 4.05 -15.69 65.08
N ASP A 409 2.83 -15.14 65.11
CA ASP A 409 2.23 -14.54 66.31
C ASP A 409 1.60 -15.56 67.30
N GLU A 410 1.55 -16.86 66.97
CA GLU A 410 0.88 -17.90 67.80
C GLU A 410 1.84 -18.97 68.35
N TYR A 411 3.11 -18.61 68.60
CA TYR A 411 4.04 -19.47 69.33
C TYR A 411 4.55 -18.77 70.60
N ASP A 412 3.83 -18.99 71.70
CA ASP A 412 4.13 -18.48 73.04
C ASP A 412 5.37 -19.21 73.60
N GLY A 413 6.55 -18.66 73.32
CA GLY A 413 7.82 -19.22 73.74
C GLY A 413 8.96 -18.22 73.61
N ASP A 414 9.27 -17.54 74.72
CA ASP A 414 10.30 -16.51 74.97
C ASP A 414 11.74 -16.82 74.46
N SER A 415 11.98 -17.94 73.77
CA SER A 415 13.29 -18.36 73.27
C SER A 415 13.35 -18.55 71.74
N TYR A 416 12.23 -18.50 71.01
CA TYR A 416 12.22 -18.66 69.54
C TYR A 416 12.10 -17.34 68.78
N GLU A 417 11.63 -16.28 69.44
CA GLU A 417 11.42 -14.95 68.86
C GLU A 417 12.73 -14.33 68.33
N GLU A 418 13.87 -14.59 69.00
CA GLU A 418 15.18 -14.04 68.60
C GLU A 418 15.80 -14.77 67.39
N HIS A 419 15.50 -16.05 67.17
CA HIS A 419 16.03 -16.82 66.04
C HIS A 419 15.17 -16.73 64.77
N HIS A 420 13.84 -16.60 64.92
CA HIS A 420 12.94 -16.49 63.78
C HIS A 420 12.97 -15.10 63.16
N THR A 421 12.94 -14.03 63.98
CA THR A 421 13.16 -12.66 63.49
C THR A 421 14.51 -12.54 62.79
N GLN A 422 15.55 -13.24 63.26
CA GLN A 422 16.86 -13.23 62.62
C GLN A 422 16.90 -14.02 61.30
N PHE A 423 16.13 -15.12 61.16
CA PHE A 423 16.05 -15.89 59.92
C PHE A 423 15.15 -15.23 58.88
N GLU A 424 14.01 -14.69 59.29
CA GLU A 424 13.08 -13.92 58.44
C GLU A 424 13.76 -12.63 57.97
N PHE A 425 14.43 -11.91 58.89
CA PHE A 425 15.31 -10.79 58.54
C PHE A 425 16.44 -11.24 57.62
N HIS A 426 17.13 -12.36 57.86
CA HIS A 426 18.19 -12.84 56.95
C HIS A 426 17.68 -13.32 55.60
N TYR A 427 16.47 -13.89 55.50
CA TYR A 427 15.89 -14.37 54.25
C TYR A 427 15.33 -13.21 53.43
N ARG A 428 14.60 -12.27 54.07
CA ARG A 428 14.23 -10.97 53.46
C ARG A 428 15.48 -10.21 53.05
N GLN A 429 16.48 -10.11 53.91
CA GLN A 429 17.73 -9.41 53.62
C GLN A 429 18.55 -10.15 52.57
N ARG A 430 18.49 -11.48 52.44
CA ARG A 430 19.15 -12.21 51.33
C ARG A 430 18.40 -12.07 50.02
N LEU A 431 17.07 -12.11 50.02
CA LEU A 431 16.25 -11.89 48.81
C LEU A 431 16.31 -10.45 48.35
N HIS A 432 16.19 -9.50 49.26
CA HIS A 432 16.47 -8.08 48.99
C HIS A 432 17.93 -7.90 48.61
N SER A 433 18.93 -8.47 49.31
CA SER A 433 20.32 -8.27 48.90
C SER A 433 20.66 -8.96 47.58
N ALA A 434 20.12 -10.14 47.26
CA ALA A 434 20.42 -10.83 46.01
C ALA A 434 19.69 -10.17 44.84
N GLY A 435 18.44 -9.75 45.07
CA GLY A 435 17.63 -8.99 44.13
C GLY A 435 18.17 -7.58 43.92
N GLU A 436 18.36 -6.79 44.98
CA GLU A 436 18.95 -5.45 44.95
C GLU A 436 20.40 -5.48 44.49
N VAL A 437 21.28 -6.39 44.91
CA VAL A 437 22.68 -6.35 44.43
C VAL A 437 22.76 -6.70 42.94
N ALA A 438 21.95 -7.64 42.45
CA ALA A 438 21.89 -7.94 41.02
C ALA A 438 21.21 -6.81 40.24
N TYR A 439 20.10 -6.27 40.75
CA TYR A 439 19.32 -5.22 40.12
C TYR A 439 20.04 -3.88 40.17
N ASP A 440 20.50 -3.40 41.33
CA ASP A 440 21.34 -2.21 41.48
C ASP A 440 22.69 -2.35 40.78
N GLY A 441 23.26 -3.55 40.70
CA GLY A 441 24.46 -3.80 39.89
C GLY A 441 24.18 -3.52 38.41
N LEU A 442 23.08 -4.06 37.89
CA LEU A 442 22.65 -3.82 36.51
C LEU A 442 22.18 -2.37 36.30
N LEU A 443 21.51 -1.77 37.30
CA LEU A 443 20.99 -0.41 37.25
C LEU A 443 22.11 0.61 37.34
N ARG A 444 23.11 0.42 38.20
CA ARG A 444 24.33 1.25 38.23
C ARG A 444 25.14 1.08 36.97
N GLN A 445 25.33 -0.14 36.48
CA GLN A 445 26.07 -0.36 35.24
C GLN A 445 25.37 0.27 34.05
N THR A 446 24.02 0.21 34.01
CA THR A 446 23.23 0.89 32.97
C THR A 446 23.17 2.39 33.19
N GLU A 447 23.11 2.89 34.42
CA GLU A 447 23.18 4.32 34.73
C GLU A 447 24.53 4.91 34.37
N GLU A 448 25.65 4.27 34.69
CA GLU A 448 27.00 4.72 34.28
C GLU A 448 27.14 4.72 32.75
N LEU A 449 26.59 3.71 32.07
CA LEU A 449 26.52 3.67 30.60
C LEU A 449 25.51 4.68 30.01
N GLN A 450 24.51 5.11 30.77
CA GLN A 450 23.46 6.06 30.37
C GLN A 450 23.80 7.52 30.76
N GLN A 451 24.76 7.72 31.66
CA GLN A 451 25.19 9.00 32.20
C GLN A 451 26.36 9.61 31.42
N SER A 452 26.87 8.93 30.41
CA SER A 452 27.69 9.57 29.38
C SER A 452 26.86 10.65 28.70
N ARG A 453 27.07 11.92 29.10
CA ARG A 453 26.50 13.12 28.48
C ARG A 453 26.57 13.04 26.96
N TRP A 454 27.64 12.45 26.41
CA TRP A 454 27.83 12.22 24.98
C TRP A 454 26.74 11.38 24.32
N ARG A 455 26.22 10.33 24.97
CA ARG A 455 25.11 9.54 24.41
C ARG A 455 23.83 10.36 24.31
N LYS A 456 23.51 11.17 25.32
CA LYS A 456 22.35 12.07 25.27
C LYS A 456 22.48 13.10 24.16
N PHE A 457 23.66 13.71 24.02
CA PHE A 457 23.96 14.61 22.91
C PHE A 457 23.88 13.92 21.54
N ALA A 458 24.39 12.69 21.42
CA ALA A 458 24.35 11.92 20.18
C ALA A 458 22.92 11.52 19.79
N VAL A 459 22.07 11.12 20.74
CA VAL A 459 20.66 10.80 20.49
C VAL A 459 19.88 12.05 20.12
N TRP A 460 20.08 13.16 20.84
CA TRP A 460 19.42 14.43 20.55
C TRP A 460 19.82 14.98 19.17
N GLY A 461 21.13 15.05 18.91
CA GLY A 461 21.66 15.44 17.60
C GLY A 461 21.19 14.51 16.48
N GLY A 462 21.19 13.20 16.73
CA GLY A 462 20.68 12.19 15.80
C GLY A 462 19.20 12.38 15.47
N CYS A 463 18.34 12.59 16.46
CA CYS A 463 16.92 12.87 16.26
C CYS A 463 16.69 14.16 15.47
N GLY A 464 17.47 15.21 15.76
CA GLY A 464 17.42 16.48 15.02
C GLY A 464 17.80 16.31 13.55
N VAL A 465 18.95 15.70 13.28
CA VAL A 465 19.43 15.41 11.91
C VAL A 465 18.43 14.53 11.17
N THR A 466 17.91 13.48 11.81
CA THR A 466 16.93 12.58 11.18
C THR A 466 15.63 13.29 10.85
N SER A 467 15.16 14.19 11.70
CA SER A 467 13.95 14.99 11.42
C SER A 467 14.14 15.89 10.20
N ILE A 468 15.33 16.50 10.07
CA ILE A 468 15.69 17.31 8.90
C ILE A 468 15.79 16.44 7.64
N LEU A 469 16.44 15.27 7.72
CA LEU A 469 16.55 14.33 6.59
C LEU A 469 15.17 13.84 6.13
N VAL A 470 14.28 13.51 7.08
CA VAL A 470 12.92 13.06 6.76
C VAL A 470 12.13 14.19 6.11
N LEU A 471 12.18 15.41 6.66
CA LEU A 471 11.52 16.58 6.08
C LEU A 471 12.04 16.88 4.67
N PHE A 472 13.36 16.83 4.47
CA PHE A 472 13.96 17.03 3.16
C PHE A 472 13.57 15.91 2.18
N GLY A 473 13.58 14.65 2.60
CA GLY A 473 13.15 13.52 1.77
C GLY A 473 11.68 13.63 1.32
N VAL A 474 10.81 14.18 2.17
CA VAL A 474 9.40 14.43 1.81
C VAL A 474 9.24 15.59 0.84
N LEU A 475 9.94 16.71 1.06
CA LEU A 475 9.75 17.96 0.32
C LEU A 475 10.58 18.05 -0.95
N SER A 476 11.73 17.36 -1.01
CA SER A 476 12.60 17.40 -2.19
C SER A 476 12.01 16.60 -3.35
N MET A 477 12.21 17.11 -4.56
CA MET A 477 11.90 16.38 -5.79
C MET A 477 12.84 15.18 -5.84
N SER A 478 12.31 13.98 -5.61
CA SER A 478 13.10 12.74 -5.47
C SER A 478 12.93 11.79 -6.65
N ILE A 479 11.99 12.10 -7.51
CA ILE A 479 11.54 11.24 -8.59
C ILE A 479 11.39 12.11 -9.85
N GLU A 480 11.87 11.62 -10.98
CA GLU A 480 11.67 12.23 -12.29
C GLU A 480 11.00 11.20 -13.22
N ARG A 481 9.84 11.54 -13.75
CA ARG A 481 9.26 10.80 -14.87
C ARG A 481 9.92 11.29 -16.14
N ARG A 482 10.39 10.35 -16.95
CA ARG A 482 10.82 10.61 -18.33
C ARG A 482 9.94 9.86 -19.31
N VAL A 483 9.62 10.50 -20.43
CA VAL A 483 8.81 9.88 -21.47
C VAL A 483 9.59 9.90 -22.77
N HIS A 484 9.85 8.72 -23.31
CA HIS A 484 10.63 8.52 -24.53
C HIS A 484 9.83 7.71 -25.55
N GLY A 485 10.33 7.68 -26.77
CA GLY A 485 9.74 6.91 -27.88
C GLY A 485 9.34 7.80 -29.04
N ALA A 486 8.92 7.16 -30.14
CA ALA A 486 8.61 7.85 -31.38
C ALA A 486 7.48 8.88 -31.21
N VAL A 487 6.43 8.54 -30.45
CA VAL A 487 5.25 9.39 -30.27
C VAL A 487 5.58 10.61 -29.39
N PRO A 488 6.11 10.46 -28.16
CA PRO A 488 6.48 11.60 -27.30
C PRO A 488 7.46 12.55 -27.98
N ASN A 489 8.51 12.03 -28.63
CA ASN A 489 9.51 12.86 -29.31
C ASN A 489 8.87 13.70 -30.44
N THR A 490 7.93 13.12 -31.19
CA THR A 490 7.21 13.87 -32.23
C THR A 490 6.26 14.89 -31.60
N LEU A 491 5.56 14.53 -30.54
CA LEU A 491 4.62 15.44 -29.88
C LEU A 491 5.34 16.58 -29.16
N GLU A 492 6.52 16.35 -28.57
CA GLU A 492 7.35 17.39 -27.98
C GLU A 492 7.81 18.37 -29.07
N SER A 493 8.29 17.86 -30.21
CA SER A 493 8.78 18.71 -31.29
C SER A 493 7.66 19.51 -31.98
N VAL A 494 6.48 18.90 -32.18
CA VAL A 494 5.34 19.51 -32.87
C VAL A 494 4.46 20.35 -31.95
N LEU A 495 4.20 19.88 -30.73
CA LEU A 495 3.26 20.53 -29.80
C LEU A 495 3.97 21.34 -28.71
N GLY A 496 5.29 21.23 -28.58
CA GLY A 496 6.05 21.88 -27.49
C GLY A 496 5.71 21.30 -26.11
N ILE A 497 5.25 20.04 -26.05
CA ILE A 497 4.84 19.41 -24.80
C ILE A 497 6.07 18.95 -24.01
N GLU A 498 6.20 19.47 -22.80
CA GLU A 498 7.13 18.94 -21.80
C GLU A 498 6.51 17.70 -21.13
N TRP A 499 7.02 16.52 -21.47
CA TRP A 499 6.56 15.26 -20.86
C TRP A 499 7.21 14.99 -19.50
N ASP A 500 8.43 15.48 -19.33
CA ASP A 500 9.24 15.22 -18.16
C ASP A 500 8.72 15.99 -16.96
N GLN A 501 8.49 15.29 -15.86
CA GLN A 501 7.95 15.90 -14.66
C GLN A 501 8.65 15.36 -13.41
N LYS A 502 9.00 16.30 -12.53
CA LYS A 502 9.64 16.00 -11.25
C LYS A 502 8.61 15.96 -10.15
N TYR A 503 8.70 14.95 -9.30
CA TYR A 503 7.82 14.73 -8.16
C TYR A 503 8.62 14.66 -6.86
N SER A 504 8.14 15.38 -5.85
CA SER A 504 8.40 15.07 -4.44
C SER A 504 7.38 14.05 -3.94
N LEU A 505 7.62 13.46 -2.77
CA LEU A 505 6.63 12.56 -2.15
C LEU A 505 5.32 13.30 -1.89
N LEU A 506 5.37 14.60 -1.55
CA LEU A 506 4.18 15.41 -1.33
C LEU A 506 3.40 15.67 -2.61
N THR A 507 4.06 16.02 -3.71
CA THR A 507 3.35 16.19 -5.00
C THR A 507 2.81 14.87 -5.50
N LEU A 508 3.50 13.76 -5.26
CA LEU A 508 3.03 12.43 -5.63
C LEU A 508 1.74 12.06 -4.88
N VAL A 509 1.63 12.41 -3.58
CA VAL A 509 0.36 12.31 -2.84
C VAL A 509 -0.75 13.09 -3.56
N GLN A 510 -0.50 14.34 -3.93
CA GLN A 510 -1.52 15.17 -4.61
C GLN A 510 -1.96 14.56 -5.95
N VAL A 511 -1.02 14.06 -6.75
CA VAL A 511 -1.30 13.43 -8.04
C VAL A 511 -2.11 12.15 -7.86
N THR A 512 -1.84 11.33 -6.83
CA THR A 512 -2.64 10.13 -6.56
C THR A 512 -4.11 10.41 -6.24
N GLY A 513 -4.46 11.63 -5.85
CA GLY A 513 -5.84 12.07 -5.62
C GLY A 513 -6.43 12.95 -6.73
N ALA A 514 -5.69 13.23 -7.80
CA ALA A 514 -6.07 14.21 -8.82
C ALA A 514 -7.32 13.82 -9.62
N ALA A 515 -7.60 12.52 -9.73
CA ALA A 515 -8.81 12.02 -10.37
C ALA A 515 -10.08 12.15 -9.50
N GLY A 516 -9.94 12.49 -8.21
CA GLY A 516 -11.05 12.74 -7.30
C GLY A 516 -11.84 11.48 -6.88
N GLY A 517 -13.00 11.67 -6.27
CA GLY A 517 -13.87 10.56 -5.85
C GLY A 517 -13.20 9.61 -4.85
N TYR A 518 -13.14 8.32 -5.18
CA TYR A 518 -12.52 7.31 -4.31
C TYR A 518 -10.98 7.33 -4.36
N ASP A 519 -10.36 8.01 -5.33
CA ASP A 519 -8.90 8.18 -5.39
C ASP A 519 -8.38 9.00 -4.18
N TYR A 520 -9.24 9.76 -3.49
CA TYR A 520 -8.89 10.38 -2.21
C TYR A 520 -8.55 9.36 -1.11
N LEU A 521 -9.04 8.13 -1.18
CA LEU A 521 -8.64 7.05 -0.28
C LEU A 521 -7.19 6.60 -0.56
N LEU A 522 -6.80 6.52 -1.84
CA LEU A 522 -5.43 6.24 -2.23
C LEU A 522 -4.49 7.39 -1.85
N MET A 523 -4.88 8.62 -2.12
CA MET A 523 -4.17 9.82 -1.64
C MET A 523 -4.00 9.81 -0.11
N GLY A 524 -5.08 9.52 0.62
CA GLY A 524 -5.07 9.50 2.08
C GLY A 524 -4.16 8.40 2.64
N THR A 525 -4.20 7.20 2.06
CA THR A 525 -3.32 6.11 2.48
C THR A 525 -1.87 6.36 2.10
N PHE A 526 -1.59 6.74 0.85
CA PHE A 526 -0.24 7.09 0.42
C PHE A 526 0.33 8.22 1.29
N GLY A 527 -0.42 9.31 1.49
CA GLY A 527 -0.03 10.43 2.35
C GLY A 527 0.18 10.03 3.81
N LEU A 528 -0.69 9.18 4.36
CA LEU A 528 -0.55 8.69 5.74
C LEU A 528 0.76 7.90 5.91
N PHE A 529 1.06 6.96 5.01
CA PHE A 529 2.21 6.07 5.16
C PHE A 529 3.54 6.66 4.70
N MET A 530 3.50 7.56 3.71
CA MET A 530 4.70 8.09 3.07
C MET A 530 5.13 9.46 3.56
N VAL A 531 4.19 10.25 4.06
CA VAL A 531 4.45 11.63 4.51
C VAL A 531 4.16 11.77 6.00
N VAL A 532 2.92 11.55 6.43
CA VAL A 532 2.49 11.83 7.81
C VAL A 532 3.17 10.90 8.81
N GLY A 533 3.18 9.59 8.56
CA GLY A 533 3.77 8.59 9.47
C GLY A 533 5.25 8.85 9.76
N PRO A 534 6.12 8.98 8.74
CA PRO A 534 7.53 9.30 8.91
C PRO A 534 7.78 10.64 9.62
N LEU A 535 7.05 11.71 9.25
CA LEU A 535 7.18 13.02 9.88
C LEU A 535 6.75 12.98 11.35
N LEU A 536 5.61 12.36 11.64
CA LEU A 536 5.09 12.20 13.00
C LEU A 536 6.05 11.35 13.84
N ARG A 537 6.61 10.28 13.28
CA ARG A 537 7.60 9.43 13.96
C ARG A 537 8.88 10.22 14.27
N ALA A 538 9.39 10.98 13.32
CA ALA A 538 10.57 11.83 13.52
C ALA A 538 10.31 12.88 14.62
N LEU A 539 9.14 13.52 14.59
CA LEU A 539 8.72 14.47 15.62
C LEU A 539 8.62 13.81 17.00
N LEU A 540 8.03 12.62 17.11
CA LEU A 540 7.94 11.89 18.37
C LEU A 540 9.32 11.46 18.90
N CYS A 541 10.24 11.04 18.02
CA CYS A 541 11.64 10.78 18.38
C CYS A 541 12.32 12.05 18.94
N LEU A 542 12.08 13.19 18.30
CA LEU A 542 12.62 14.48 18.74
C LEU A 542 12.03 14.89 20.10
N LEU A 543 10.71 14.83 20.27
CA LEU A 543 10.04 15.11 21.54
C LEU A 543 10.51 14.18 22.65
N ALA A 544 10.67 12.88 22.37
CA ALA A 544 11.22 11.91 23.32
C ALA A 544 12.67 12.21 23.74
N SER A 545 13.44 12.86 22.87
CA SER A 545 14.82 13.27 23.16
C SER A 545 14.91 14.62 23.89
N ILE A 546 14.01 15.58 23.58
CA ILE A 546 14.02 16.93 24.15
C ILE A 546 13.41 16.93 25.53
N CYS A 547 12.26 16.28 25.71
CA CYS A 547 11.52 16.30 26.97
C CYS A 547 12.31 15.52 28.03
N PRO A 548 13.03 16.21 28.94
CA PRO A 548 13.64 15.59 30.09
C PRO A 548 12.51 15.50 31.12
N CYS A 549 11.44 14.76 30.79
CA CYS A 549 10.30 14.65 31.69
C CYS A 549 10.78 13.92 32.93
N ALA A 550 10.98 14.72 33.98
CA ALA A 550 11.26 14.32 35.35
C ALA A 550 10.31 13.21 35.77
N ASP A 551 10.87 12.04 36.11
CA ASP A 551 10.38 10.86 36.86
C ASP A 551 8.94 10.34 36.72
N THR A 552 8.08 11.01 35.98
CA THR A 552 6.69 10.62 35.80
C THR A 552 6.62 9.54 34.73
N SER A 553 6.69 8.30 35.22
CA SER A 553 6.65 7.05 34.45
C SER A 553 5.49 6.99 33.43
N CYS A 554 4.41 7.76 33.59
CA CYS A 554 3.25 7.71 32.72
C CYS A 554 3.47 8.35 31.33
N THR A 555 3.89 9.62 31.27
CA THR A 555 4.03 10.36 29.99
C THR A 555 5.04 9.69 29.06
N ARG A 556 6.16 9.24 29.62
CA ARG A 556 7.19 8.52 28.85
C ARG A 556 6.67 7.20 28.29
N ARG A 557 5.89 6.42 29.07
CA ARG A 557 5.29 5.17 28.58
C ARG A 557 4.31 5.42 27.44
N ILE A 558 3.48 6.46 27.55
CA ILE A 558 2.55 6.84 26.48
C ILE A 558 3.34 7.25 25.23
N LEU A 559 4.37 8.08 25.37
CA LEU A 559 5.18 8.52 24.23
C LEU A 559 5.86 7.36 23.49
N LEU A 560 6.39 6.39 24.24
CA LEU A 560 7.01 5.20 23.66
C LEU A 560 5.99 4.31 22.94
N ALA A 561 4.82 4.09 23.55
CA ALA A 561 3.73 3.37 22.90
C ALA A 561 3.25 4.08 21.62
N SER A 562 3.17 5.42 21.65
CA SER A 562 2.85 6.23 20.46
C SER A 562 3.91 6.10 19.38
N LEU A 563 5.20 6.03 19.74
CA LEU A 563 6.30 5.88 18.78
C LEU A 563 6.27 4.51 18.10
N GLU A 564 6.01 3.43 18.85
CA GLU A 564 5.80 2.09 18.29
C GLU A 564 4.56 2.06 17.38
N PHE A 565 3.46 2.66 17.83
CA PHE A 565 2.21 2.77 17.08
C PHE A 565 2.42 3.50 15.73
N VAL A 566 2.99 4.70 15.77
CA VAL A 566 3.29 5.47 14.54
C VAL A 566 4.34 4.76 13.69
N GLY A 567 5.22 3.97 14.31
CA GLY A 567 6.17 3.08 13.63
C GLY A 567 5.51 2.11 12.66
N ALA A 568 4.28 1.65 12.93
CA ALA A 568 3.50 0.80 12.04
C ALA A 568 3.04 1.53 10.76
N PHE A 569 2.90 2.86 10.83
CA PHE A 569 2.51 3.72 9.70
C PHE A 569 3.70 4.29 8.91
N CYS A 570 4.94 3.96 9.27
CA CYS A 570 6.12 4.33 8.50
C CYS A 570 6.50 3.15 7.59
N ALA A 571 6.33 3.31 6.28
CA ALA A 571 6.55 2.24 5.29
C ALA A 571 7.56 2.63 4.20
N TRP A 572 8.58 3.42 4.54
CA TRP A 572 9.62 3.82 3.59
C TRP A 572 10.43 2.63 3.06
N GLU A 573 10.64 1.60 3.87
CA GLU A 573 11.24 0.34 3.43
C GLU A 573 10.42 -0.32 2.29
N VAL A 574 9.10 -0.21 2.37
CA VAL A 574 8.17 -0.75 1.37
C VAL A 574 8.12 0.15 0.14
N LEU A 575 8.21 1.48 0.30
CA LEU A 575 8.30 2.41 -0.82
C LEU A 575 9.52 2.12 -1.69
N VAL A 576 10.69 1.89 -1.08
CA VAL A 576 11.91 1.62 -1.85
C VAL A 576 11.74 0.39 -2.73
N ALA A 577 11.14 -0.66 -2.19
CA ALA A 577 10.78 -1.84 -2.97
C ALA A 577 9.74 -1.53 -4.05
N ALA A 578 8.69 -0.77 -3.72
CA ALA A 578 7.64 -0.40 -4.67
C ALA A 578 8.17 0.45 -5.83
N VAL A 579 9.03 1.42 -5.55
CA VAL A 579 9.67 2.28 -6.56
C VAL A 579 10.62 1.46 -7.43
N GLY A 580 11.46 0.61 -6.84
CA GLY A 580 12.31 -0.30 -7.60
C GLY A 580 11.50 -1.29 -8.44
N MET A 581 10.32 -1.70 -7.98
CA MET A 581 9.39 -2.47 -8.82
C MET A 581 8.86 -1.60 -9.95
N VAL A 582 8.27 -0.42 -9.69
CA VAL A 582 7.71 0.44 -10.75
C VAL A 582 8.75 0.78 -11.81
N ASP A 583 9.97 1.13 -11.44
CA ASP A 583 11.08 1.39 -12.37
C ASP A 583 11.32 0.20 -13.32
N LEU A 584 11.31 -1.01 -12.79
CA LEU A 584 11.46 -2.24 -13.59
C LEU A 584 10.23 -2.59 -14.44
N LEU A 585 9.03 -2.16 -14.04
CA LEU A 585 7.77 -2.57 -14.69
C LEU A 585 7.27 -1.55 -15.73
N MET A 586 7.48 -0.25 -15.50
CA MET A 586 6.87 0.82 -16.30
C MET A 586 7.28 0.80 -17.77
N PRO A 587 8.57 0.68 -18.14
CA PRO A 587 8.97 0.66 -19.54
C PRO A 587 8.33 -0.51 -20.31
N SER A 588 8.18 -1.66 -19.65
CA SER A 588 7.55 -2.83 -20.28
C SER A 588 6.05 -2.69 -20.41
N ILE A 589 5.35 -2.12 -19.44
CA ILE A 589 3.89 -1.96 -19.54
C ILE A 589 3.58 -0.92 -20.61
N THR A 590 4.29 0.20 -20.61
CA THR A 590 4.03 1.32 -21.52
C THR A 590 4.34 1.01 -22.98
N SER A 591 5.42 0.27 -23.25
CA SER A 591 5.75 -0.19 -24.60
C SER A 591 4.70 -1.15 -25.20
N THR A 592 3.89 -1.81 -24.37
CA THR A 592 2.79 -2.68 -24.86
C THR A 592 1.51 -1.91 -25.18
N VAL A 593 1.38 -0.65 -24.75
CA VAL A 593 0.16 0.15 -24.98
C VAL A 593 0.01 0.49 -26.46
N ILE A 594 1.13 0.79 -27.14
CA ILE A 594 1.17 1.11 -28.56
C ILE A 594 2.21 0.21 -29.22
N MET A 595 1.76 -0.92 -29.76
CA MET A 595 2.61 -1.80 -30.56
C MET A 595 2.48 -1.44 -32.03
N ASN A 596 3.48 -0.75 -32.57
CA ASN A 596 3.60 -0.55 -34.01
C ASN A 596 5.05 -0.80 -34.46
N PRO A 597 5.31 -1.75 -35.37
CA PRO A 597 6.67 -2.05 -35.83
C PRO A 597 7.36 -0.86 -36.50
N ASN A 598 6.60 0.13 -36.99
CA ASN A 598 7.14 1.29 -37.68
C ASN A 598 7.77 2.31 -36.73
N CYS A 599 7.51 2.23 -35.42
CA CYS A 599 8.17 3.08 -34.43
C CYS A 599 9.69 2.87 -34.38
N ALA A 600 10.17 1.68 -34.77
CA ALA A 600 11.60 1.38 -34.91
C ALA A 600 12.31 2.16 -36.01
N ALA A 601 11.58 2.74 -36.96
CA ALA A 601 12.16 3.61 -37.98
C ALA A 601 12.40 5.06 -37.48
N ILE A 602 11.89 5.39 -36.29
CA ILE A 602 11.75 6.76 -35.80
C ILE A 602 12.47 6.94 -34.46
N SER A 603 12.25 6.02 -33.52
CA SER A 603 12.91 6.03 -32.23
C SER A 603 14.12 5.10 -32.21
N THR A 604 15.18 5.52 -31.53
CA THR A 604 16.44 4.75 -31.43
C THR A 604 16.29 3.48 -30.61
N ASP A 605 15.38 3.48 -29.64
CA ASP A 605 15.04 2.35 -28.78
C ASP A 605 13.99 1.40 -29.41
N GLY A 606 13.40 1.82 -30.53
CA GLY A 606 12.33 1.10 -31.22
C GLY A 606 10.96 1.16 -30.56
N SER A 607 10.81 1.87 -29.44
CA SER A 607 9.53 1.96 -28.73
C SER A 607 8.65 3.08 -29.32
N CYS A 608 7.34 2.86 -29.32
CA CYS A 608 6.38 3.91 -29.68
C CYS A 608 6.18 4.89 -28.52
N LEU A 609 6.08 4.35 -27.31
CA LEU A 609 5.88 5.06 -26.05
C LEU A 609 6.53 4.22 -24.95
N SER A 610 7.54 4.79 -24.30
CA SER A 610 8.19 4.23 -23.12
C SER A 610 8.18 5.29 -22.03
N VAL A 611 7.67 4.95 -20.85
CA VAL A 611 7.76 5.82 -19.67
C VAL A 611 8.77 5.22 -18.72
N GLU A 612 9.81 5.99 -18.44
CA GLU A 612 10.88 5.65 -17.52
C GLU A 612 10.74 6.47 -16.23
N PHE A 613 11.30 5.92 -15.14
CA PHE A 613 11.14 6.49 -13.82
C PHE A 613 12.49 6.61 -13.13
N ASP A 614 13.11 7.76 -13.29
CA ASP A 614 14.43 8.02 -12.76
C ASP A 614 14.37 8.45 -11.29
N LEU A 615 15.12 7.73 -10.46
CA LEU A 615 15.37 8.13 -9.08
C LEU A 615 16.43 9.22 -9.04
N LEU A 616 16.05 10.40 -8.53
CA LEU A 616 16.98 11.51 -8.37
C LEU A 616 17.89 11.28 -7.16
N ASP A 617 19.06 11.93 -7.14
CA ASP A 617 20.01 11.85 -6.01
C ASP A 617 19.37 12.21 -4.67
N SER A 618 18.38 13.09 -4.68
CA SER A 618 17.56 13.47 -3.52
C SER A 618 16.77 12.32 -2.91
N PHE A 619 16.47 11.24 -3.66
CA PHE A 619 15.87 10.03 -3.11
C PHE A 619 16.76 9.37 -2.04
N THR A 620 18.07 9.61 -2.07
CA THR A 620 18.99 9.16 -1.02
C THR A 620 18.63 9.75 0.36
N PHE A 621 18.01 10.94 0.43
CA PHE A 621 17.53 11.49 1.70
C PHE A 621 16.35 10.70 2.28
N VAL A 622 15.49 10.13 1.43
CA VAL A 622 14.44 9.19 1.86
C VAL A 622 15.08 7.92 2.44
N LEU A 623 16.07 7.36 1.75
CA LEU A 623 16.80 6.17 2.22
C LEU A 623 17.51 6.43 3.56
N LEU A 624 18.33 7.49 3.62
CA LEU A 624 19.11 7.86 4.80
C LEU A 624 18.20 8.24 5.97
N GLY A 625 17.15 9.03 5.71
CA GLY A 625 16.15 9.39 6.71
C GLY A 625 15.44 8.16 7.26
N GLY A 626 15.05 7.21 6.41
CA GLY A 626 14.38 5.96 6.82
C GLY A 626 15.29 5.06 7.66
N VAL A 627 16.52 4.82 7.20
CA VAL A 627 17.52 4.03 7.95
C VAL A 627 17.84 4.70 9.28
N ALA A 628 18.05 6.02 9.31
CA ALA A 628 18.32 6.76 10.53
C ALA A 628 17.13 6.71 11.50
N LEU A 629 15.89 6.80 11.01
CA LEU A 629 14.66 6.71 11.82
C LEU A 629 14.50 5.34 12.47
N VAL A 630 14.73 4.26 11.71
CA VAL A 630 14.71 2.88 12.24
C VAL A 630 15.85 2.67 13.23
N THR A 631 17.05 3.14 12.92
CA THR A 631 18.23 2.99 13.77
C THR A 631 18.07 3.75 15.08
N LEU A 632 17.60 5.00 15.06
CA LEU A 632 17.37 5.79 16.27
C LEU A 632 16.22 5.25 17.10
N ALA A 633 15.15 4.76 16.47
CA ALA A 633 14.09 4.06 17.18
C ALA A 633 14.68 2.82 17.88
N ASN A 634 15.48 2.01 17.20
CA ASN A 634 16.09 0.81 17.78
C ASN A 634 17.16 1.11 18.84
N LEU A 635 17.96 2.17 18.68
CA LEU A 635 18.99 2.56 19.66
C LEU A 635 18.38 3.20 20.90
N GLY A 636 17.40 4.10 20.73
CA GLY A 636 16.71 4.75 21.84
C GLY A 636 15.77 3.79 22.59
N TYR A 637 15.19 2.82 21.89
CA TYR A 637 14.19 1.91 22.44
C TYR A 637 14.73 0.52 22.79
N GLY A 638 15.59 -0.06 21.96
CA GLY A 638 16.07 -1.44 22.08
C GLY A 638 16.82 -1.69 23.38
N SER A 639 17.62 -0.74 23.86
CA SER A 639 18.25 -0.86 25.18
C SER A 639 17.25 -0.95 26.33
N ARG A 640 16.09 -0.29 26.24
CA ARG A 640 15.05 -0.37 27.27
C ARG A 640 14.14 -1.57 27.10
N ARG A 641 13.84 -1.96 25.86
CA ARG A 641 13.09 -3.18 25.58
C ARG A 641 13.84 -4.39 26.12
N MET A 642 15.15 -4.48 25.92
CA MET A 642 15.98 -5.53 26.52
C MET A 642 15.96 -5.48 28.04
N LEU A 643 15.87 -4.30 28.65
CA LEU A 643 15.79 -4.14 30.10
C LEU A 643 14.42 -4.60 30.64
N ILE A 644 13.33 -4.26 29.96
CA ILE A 644 11.97 -4.73 30.30
C ILE A 644 11.85 -6.24 30.06
N GLU A 645 12.42 -6.76 28.97
CA GLU A 645 12.43 -8.19 28.67
C GLU A 645 13.27 -8.94 29.71
N ALA A 646 14.43 -8.42 30.12
CA ALA A 646 15.23 -8.99 31.20
C ALA A 646 14.50 -8.94 32.55
N GLU A 647 13.83 -7.83 32.87
CA GLU A 647 13.01 -7.70 34.09
C GLU A 647 11.82 -8.67 34.05
N GLN A 648 11.18 -8.86 32.90
CA GLN A 648 10.12 -9.84 32.72
C GLN A 648 10.63 -11.27 32.83
N GLU A 649 11.77 -11.60 32.22
CA GLU A 649 12.40 -12.92 32.32
C GLU A 649 12.81 -13.22 33.77
N GLN A 650 13.37 -12.24 34.47
CA GLN A 650 13.73 -12.37 35.89
C GLN A 650 12.49 -12.55 36.77
N ASN A 651 11.45 -11.74 36.57
CA ASN A 651 10.17 -11.90 37.29
C ASN A 651 9.51 -13.25 37.01
N GLN A 652 9.61 -13.73 35.76
CA GLN A 652 9.07 -15.03 35.39
C GLN A 652 9.88 -16.18 36.01
N GLN A 653 11.21 -16.11 35.98
CA GLN A 653 12.06 -17.06 36.69
C GLN A 653 11.76 -17.06 38.19
N PHE A 654 11.63 -15.88 38.79
CA PHE A 654 11.29 -15.74 40.21
C PHE A 654 9.96 -16.41 40.54
N SER A 655 8.92 -16.14 39.74
CA SER A 655 7.61 -16.80 39.88
C SER A 655 7.71 -18.32 39.75
N ASP A 656 8.45 -18.83 38.77
CA ASP A 656 8.68 -20.26 38.59
C ASP A 656 9.43 -20.88 39.78
N TYR A 657 10.42 -20.18 40.36
CA TYR A 657 11.16 -20.62 41.55
C TYR A 657 10.30 -20.66 42.82
N VAL A 658 9.51 -19.61 43.09
CA VAL A 658 8.59 -19.57 44.24
C VAL A 658 7.57 -20.69 44.14
N LEU A 659 7.01 -20.91 42.94
CA LEU A 659 6.03 -21.97 42.68
C LEU A 659 6.61 -23.39 42.82
N LEU A 660 7.87 -23.61 42.42
CA LEU A 660 8.55 -24.90 42.58
C LEU A 660 9.01 -25.14 44.03
N GLY A 661 9.40 -24.08 44.75
CA GLY A 661 9.84 -24.13 46.14
C GLY A 661 8.72 -24.49 47.12
N ALA A 662 7.52 -23.94 46.92
CA ALA A 662 6.36 -24.17 47.79
C ALA A 662 5.85 -25.64 47.78
N GLY A 663 6.30 -26.47 46.84
CA GLY A 663 5.87 -27.87 46.70
C GLY A 663 6.76 -28.92 47.35
N ARG A 664 8.00 -28.59 47.77
CA ARG A 664 8.90 -29.58 48.41
C ARG A 664 8.79 -29.51 49.93
N ARG A 665 8.23 -30.55 50.54
CA ARG A 665 8.28 -30.74 52.00
C ARG A 665 9.75 -30.79 52.46
N PRO A 666 10.12 -30.06 53.52
CA PRO A 666 11.49 -30.03 54.05
C PRO A 666 11.94 -31.35 54.74
N SER A 667 11.13 -32.41 54.72
CA SER A 667 11.44 -33.67 55.41
C SER A 667 12.55 -34.52 54.77
N ASP A 668 13.04 -34.17 53.56
CA ASP A 668 14.21 -34.81 52.93
C ASP A 668 15.43 -33.88 52.87
N THR A 669 15.70 -33.16 53.96
CA THR A 669 16.98 -32.46 54.17
C THR A 669 18.07 -33.46 54.59
N ARG A 670 18.57 -34.24 53.63
CA ARG A 670 19.89 -34.87 53.74
C ARG A 670 20.74 -34.50 52.53
N LEU A 671 21.77 -33.69 52.79
CA LEU A 671 22.91 -33.35 51.94
C LEU A 671 22.58 -32.76 50.57
N LEU A 672 22.49 -31.43 50.49
CA LEU A 672 22.95 -30.67 49.32
C LEU A 672 23.53 -29.34 49.82
N THR A 673 24.71 -29.44 50.42
CA THR A 673 25.70 -28.35 50.48
C THR A 673 26.69 -28.62 49.34
N ALA A 674 26.51 -27.93 48.21
CA ALA A 674 27.51 -27.69 47.17
C ALA A 674 27.08 -26.49 46.33
#